data_AF-A0A3E2HCY4-F1
#
_entry.id   AF-A0A3E2HCY4-F1
#
_cell.length_a   1.000
_cell.length_b   1.000
_cell.length_c   1.000
_cell.angle_alpha   90.00
_cell.angle_beta   90.00
_cell.angle_gamma   90.00
#
_symmetry.space_group_name_H-M   'P 1'
#
loop_
_entity.id
_entity.type
_entity.pdbx_description
1 polymer ?
#
loop_
_entity_poly.entity_id
_entity_poly.type
_entity_poly.pdbx_seq_one_letter_code
_entity_poly.pdbx_strand_id
1 'polypeptide(L)'
;MASNNDNGPNSSAEAQKETEALSPGGTIENERGNATNSSPNGSRTPNPEPGQKSEAAAPPSKIKVFWNSLGLDIGTVLLMFKGSVAPTVAIAFYQADKVAETFGTIGYLVAIVTVLSVPIMPRAKFIQTLFLNIIAICIGAGMAMLGVWSGIKAREHTTPPGVRAFYNSSQAAVCAVWLFANIYFINTMRAKIAPLQFPVMLYSIFTNVAFTYGPIFASVDQARAFIKQLLEAFLTAFGIATAVNLFVIPITSRTVVFKETAAYITGIRQMMKAESAYLQSLERSDMFSPAEDKDNRKDGKKMKPTASPETQALKSAVASMIALHGKMYGDIPFAKREVAWGKLGPHDIDAIYEHFRSILIPLVAMSTITDIFERIAERRGWRDVPQSTIAEPWEHQDESKKEEEKRIWNEIMKTLHEPFGLVFTALDQAVEHVGYTLELIPKPKEKKKTSEEDVEAKGNEAKPGEPGFAKYLDQKLKDFYESRGSSLRAWASTKGLSSGSWDSSSGSPPPGLDFTPDEAQHRRDQQQLYLLLYLEHLLYCIGASIQKFVEFADKKVEDGSMKKNRLILPGQRRIRKWIMNIGREDVNIDHDSPDSMETGNQNVYMGAGFNPKKDPEHLPPTTSWQRFGNGVRTIPRFLASPESAFGFRVACATLSIGIIAYLEHTIDFFVRQRLVWAMIIIAIGMSMTSGQSFFGFFGRIAGTVLAMVFSIVIWYIPDQQTAGVIVILWLFIFLEMYLFIKFPRLIATWIVCIVTQVLIIGYELQVKKIGQQLSAATGQPYYAIFELAPYRLATVAAGSFVAFIWTIFPYPISDRSWLRKDLGSTLYLLANYYSIVHSTLTARMHDTEGDLDNKDSPGHRLEKVRHKIFGKLLMLLPSLRQHSDWQKWEISVGGKFPRETYDAITLRATNIMHYLSLVSYASQAWASNSQHLFPNSDNTSRRAWINDLASLVDSIDPTSQQITSILSLLSASVRTGSPLPPFMDIPKPYQLSRRLEALDKGILDAKHLEEPGYSTYAVLQVASSMISDDLTRMVDDVRDLVGETDFSFKVSMSETSIDSSGLGSQKGKRD
;
A
#
# COMPACT_ATOMS: atom_id res chain seq x y z
N MET A 1 -9.98 -68.27 -34.48
CA MET A 1 -8.93 -69.09 -35.12
C MET A 1 -7.56 -68.58 -34.64
N ALA A 2 -6.53 -69.42 -34.68
CA ALA A 2 -5.18 -69.17 -34.13
C ALA A 2 -4.43 -68.05 -34.90
N SER A 3 -3.23 -67.53 -34.50
CA SER A 3 -2.17 -68.10 -33.64
C SER A 3 -1.16 -67.05 -33.08
N ASN A 4 -0.52 -67.37 -31.94
CA ASN A 4 0.94 -67.29 -31.58
C ASN A 4 1.92 -66.39 -32.40
N ASN A 5 3.01 -65.80 -31.85
CA ASN A 5 3.52 -65.59 -30.46
C ASN A 5 4.73 -64.59 -30.45
N ASP A 6 5.32 -64.35 -29.25
CA ASP A 6 6.71 -63.92 -28.94
C ASP A 6 7.09 -62.42 -28.71
N ASN A 7 7.36 -62.11 -27.42
CA ASN A 7 8.52 -61.43 -26.80
C ASN A 7 9.12 -60.14 -27.45
N GLY A 8 9.38 -59.00 -26.79
CA GLY A 8 9.68 -58.64 -25.37
C GLY A 8 10.95 -57.76 -25.32
N PRO A 9 11.30 -56.98 -24.26
CA PRO A 9 10.68 -56.85 -22.95
C PRO A 9 10.36 -55.40 -22.45
N ASN A 10 9.56 -55.38 -21.38
CA ASN A 10 8.96 -54.31 -20.58
C ASN A 10 9.75 -53.04 -20.19
N SER A 11 8.97 -51.97 -19.99
CA SER A 11 9.10 -51.04 -18.87
C SER A 11 7.72 -50.85 -18.18
N SER A 12 7.70 -50.20 -17.01
CA SER A 12 6.54 -49.69 -16.25
C SER A 12 5.67 -50.65 -15.40
N ALA A 13 5.18 -50.04 -14.30
CA ALA A 13 4.47 -50.56 -13.14
C ALA A 13 3.02 -51.06 -13.38
N GLU A 14 2.46 -51.87 -12.46
CA GLU A 14 1.40 -51.47 -11.50
C GLU A 14 0.73 -52.63 -10.70
N ALA A 15 0.33 -52.30 -9.46
CA ALA A 15 -0.86 -52.77 -8.71
C ALA A 15 -1.01 -54.19 -8.08
N GLN A 16 -2.00 -54.25 -7.16
CA GLN A 16 -2.59 -55.38 -6.38
C GLN A 16 -1.89 -55.74 -5.04
N LYS A 17 -2.59 -56.04 -3.92
CA LYS A 17 -4.05 -56.27 -3.69
C LYS A 17 -4.49 -56.08 -2.21
N GLU A 18 -5.80 -56.14 -1.98
CA GLU A 18 -6.52 -56.34 -0.70
C GLU A 18 -6.08 -57.67 0.00
N THR A 19 -6.38 -58.00 1.28
CA THR A 19 -7.69 -57.97 1.99
C THR A 19 -7.52 -58.07 3.54
N GLU A 20 -8.61 -57.84 4.30
CA GLU A 20 -8.72 -57.76 5.77
C GLU A 20 -8.65 -59.10 6.54
N ALA A 21 -8.36 -59.06 7.86
CA ALA A 21 -9.23 -59.62 8.94
C ALA A 21 -8.68 -59.51 10.40
N LEU A 22 -9.47 -58.88 11.28
CA LEU A 22 -9.72 -59.16 12.73
C LEU A 22 -8.61 -59.08 13.83
N SER A 23 -9.03 -58.47 14.95
CA SER A 23 -8.37 -58.23 16.27
C SER A 23 -8.62 -59.40 17.27
N PRO A 24 -8.48 -59.32 18.63
CA PRO A 24 -8.05 -58.23 19.54
C PRO A 24 -7.19 -58.59 20.82
N GLY A 25 -6.69 -57.55 21.51
CA GLY A 25 -6.78 -57.43 22.99
C GLY A 25 -5.55 -57.79 23.87
N GLY A 26 -5.36 -57.02 24.96
CA GLY A 26 -4.51 -57.43 26.11
C GLY A 26 -3.59 -56.34 26.72
N THR A 27 -3.98 -55.79 27.89
CA THR A 27 -3.14 -55.00 28.82
C THR A 27 -2.16 -55.86 29.62
N ILE A 28 -1.05 -55.28 30.19
CA ILE A 28 -0.58 -55.43 31.61
C ILE A 28 0.86 -54.86 31.85
N GLU A 29 0.99 -54.10 32.96
CA GLU A 29 2.09 -53.86 33.95
C GLU A 29 3.57 -53.55 33.53
N ASN A 30 4.24 -52.52 34.09
CA ASN A 30 4.86 -52.34 35.45
C ASN A 30 6.17 -53.18 35.60
N GLU A 31 7.40 -52.67 35.73
CA GLU A 31 8.08 -51.87 36.79
C GLU A 31 9.33 -52.66 37.29
N ARG A 32 10.49 -52.00 37.42
CA ARG A 32 11.69 -52.38 38.22
C ARG A 32 12.49 -53.65 37.80
N GLY A 33 13.82 -53.72 38.01
CA GLY A 33 14.79 -52.71 38.46
C GLY A 33 16.06 -53.32 39.08
N ASN A 34 17.06 -52.48 39.39
CA ASN A 34 18.18 -52.70 40.34
C ASN A 34 19.27 -53.77 40.01
N ALA A 35 20.52 -53.68 40.49
CA ALA A 35 21.30 -52.60 41.12
C ALA A 35 22.80 -53.00 41.25
N THR A 36 23.57 -52.20 42.03
CA THR A 36 24.90 -52.46 42.64
C THR A 36 26.14 -52.10 41.79
N ASN A 37 27.28 -51.62 42.34
CA ASN A 37 27.69 -51.55 43.76
C ASN A 37 28.59 -50.32 44.12
N SER A 38 28.99 -50.21 45.40
CA SER A 38 29.47 -49.01 46.11
C SER A 38 31.00 -48.74 46.18
N SER A 39 31.35 -47.43 46.36
CA SER A 39 32.34 -46.74 47.24
C SER A 39 33.30 -47.53 48.16
N PRO A 40 34.41 -46.93 48.71
CA PRO A 40 34.69 -45.49 48.99
C PRO A 40 36.05 -45.00 48.38
N ASN A 41 36.80 -43.95 48.80
CA ASN A 41 36.86 -42.99 49.94
C ASN A 41 37.73 -41.75 49.52
N GLY A 42 37.80 -40.55 50.13
CA GLY A 42 36.98 -39.90 51.18
C GLY A 42 37.77 -38.96 52.12
N SER A 43 37.77 -37.62 51.91
CA SER A 43 38.26 -36.59 52.86
C SER A 43 37.36 -35.33 52.92
N ARG A 44 37.32 -34.67 54.10
CA ARG A 44 36.34 -33.67 54.62
C ARG A 44 36.74 -32.20 54.27
N THR A 45 35.96 -31.10 54.35
CA THR A 45 34.66 -30.62 54.96
C THR A 45 34.43 -29.14 54.49
N PRO A 46 33.39 -28.35 54.87
CA PRO A 46 31.98 -28.60 55.26
C PRO A 46 30.94 -27.73 54.45
N ASN A 47 29.62 -27.93 54.70
CA ASN A 47 28.50 -27.13 54.12
C ASN A 47 28.25 -25.77 54.82
N PRO A 48 27.52 -24.87 54.13
CA PRO A 48 26.38 -24.16 54.73
C PRO A 48 25.03 -24.40 54.01
N GLU A 49 23.94 -23.90 54.61
CA GLU A 49 22.52 -24.21 54.31
C GLU A 49 21.84 -23.33 53.21
N PRO A 50 20.60 -23.65 52.78
CA PRO A 50 20.11 -23.28 51.44
C PRO A 50 19.21 -22.03 51.37
N GLY A 51 19.23 -21.34 50.22
CA GLY A 51 18.26 -20.28 49.88
C GLY A 51 18.24 -19.89 48.40
N GLN A 52 17.02 -19.81 47.84
CA GLN A 52 16.67 -19.22 46.53
C GLN A 52 17.30 -19.82 45.26
N LYS A 53 16.61 -20.81 44.67
CA LYS A 53 16.72 -21.12 43.23
C LYS A 53 16.02 -20.02 42.40
N SER A 54 16.70 -19.53 41.37
CA SER A 54 16.08 -18.73 40.31
C SER A 54 15.05 -19.55 39.54
N GLU A 55 13.80 -19.06 39.44
CA GLU A 55 12.80 -19.63 38.54
C GLU A 55 13.19 -19.35 37.08
N ALA A 56 13.79 -20.36 36.43
CA ALA A 56 13.90 -20.38 34.98
C ALA A 56 12.48 -20.46 34.38
N ALA A 57 12.08 -19.45 33.62
CA ALA A 57 10.74 -19.38 33.03
C ALA A 57 10.49 -20.59 32.11
N ALA A 58 9.40 -21.32 32.37
CA ALA A 58 9.04 -22.51 31.62
C ALA A 58 8.84 -22.21 30.12
N PRO A 59 9.21 -23.13 29.20
CA PRO A 59 9.03 -22.93 27.77
C PRO A 59 7.53 -22.72 27.43
N PRO A 60 7.20 -21.83 26.47
CA PRO A 60 5.82 -21.54 26.12
C PRO A 60 5.10 -22.80 25.62
N SER A 61 3.88 -23.03 26.10
CA SER A 61 3.09 -24.21 25.74
C SER A 61 2.87 -24.30 24.22
N LYS A 62 2.80 -25.53 23.68
CA LYS A 62 2.58 -25.76 22.24
C LYS A 62 1.33 -25.03 21.70
N ILE A 63 0.29 -24.88 22.53
CA ILE A 63 -0.90 -24.09 22.23
C ILE A 63 -0.53 -22.60 22.05
N LYS A 64 0.27 -22.01 22.93
CA LYS A 64 0.73 -20.62 22.81
C LYS A 64 1.61 -20.41 21.57
N VAL A 65 2.44 -21.39 21.20
CA VAL A 65 3.21 -21.36 19.94
C VAL A 65 2.29 -21.41 18.72
N PHE A 66 1.28 -22.29 18.71
CA PHE A 66 0.29 -22.39 17.62
C PHE A 66 -0.59 -21.13 17.49
N TRP A 67 -1.03 -20.56 18.61
CA TRP A 67 -1.75 -19.28 18.65
C TRP A 67 -0.91 -18.12 18.12
N ASN A 68 0.38 -18.08 18.46
CA ASN A 68 1.32 -17.10 17.94
C ASN A 68 1.58 -17.29 16.43
N SER A 69 1.67 -18.54 15.92
CA SER A 69 1.83 -18.79 14.48
C SER A 69 0.57 -18.46 13.66
N LEU A 70 -0.61 -18.52 14.25
CA LEU A 70 -1.86 -17.99 13.68
C LEU A 70 -1.97 -16.46 13.80
N GLY A 71 -1.09 -15.81 14.57
CA GLY A 71 -1.15 -14.37 14.83
C GLY A 71 -2.48 -13.92 15.46
N LEU A 72 -3.13 -14.79 16.25
CA LEU A 72 -4.41 -14.52 16.92
C LEU A 72 -4.16 -13.67 18.18
N ASP A 73 -4.04 -12.36 17.98
CA ASP A 73 -4.03 -11.40 19.08
C ASP A 73 -5.46 -11.12 19.59
N ILE A 74 -5.57 -10.66 20.84
CA ILE A 74 -6.85 -10.31 21.48
C ILE A 74 -7.61 -9.25 20.64
N GLY A 75 -6.90 -8.35 19.97
CA GLY A 75 -7.49 -7.36 19.06
C GLY A 75 -8.16 -7.99 17.83
N THR A 76 -7.50 -8.94 17.15
CA THR A 76 -8.13 -9.70 16.06
C THR A 76 -9.36 -10.47 16.55
N VAL A 77 -9.29 -11.15 17.70
CA VAL A 77 -10.43 -11.91 18.27
C VAL A 77 -11.63 -11.00 18.60
N LEU A 78 -11.37 -9.82 19.18
CA LEU A 78 -12.41 -8.82 19.46
C LEU A 78 -13.03 -8.25 18.16
N LEU A 79 -12.23 -8.07 17.10
CA LEU A 79 -12.71 -7.64 15.79
C LEU A 79 -13.56 -8.73 15.10
N MET A 80 -13.15 -10.01 15.19
CA MET A 80 -13.94 -11.15 14.70
C MET A 80 -15.32 -11.19 15.37
N PHE A 81 -15.35 -11.05 16.70
CA PHE A 81 -16.59 -10.98 17.48
C PHE A 81 -17.49 -9.82 17.01
N LYS A 82 -16.92 -8.62 16.88
CA LYS A 82 -17.67 -7.44 16.41
C LYS A 82 -18.26 -7.65 15.02
N GLY A 83 -17.51 -8.27 14.11
CA GLY A 83 -17.96 -8.56 12.75
C GLY A 83 -19.14 -9.54 12.71
N SER A 84 -19.09 -10.62 13.50
CA SER A 84 -20.13 -11.67 13.44
C SER A 84 -21.44 -11.33 14.17
N VAL A 85 -21.42 -10.41 15.14
CA VAL A 85 -22.60 -10.07 15.94
C VAL A 85 -23.73 -9.45 15.10
N ALA A 86 -23.44 -8.54 14.16
CA ALA A 86 -24.50 -7.83 13.41
C ALA A 86 -25.44 -8.74 12.59
N PRO A 87 -24.96 -9.64 11.70
CA PRO A 87 -25.83 -10.57 10.98
C PRO A 87 -26.56 -11.55 11.91
N THR A 88 -25.89 -12.01 12.98
CA THR A 88 -26.50 -12.89 13.98
C THR A 88 -27.68 -12.21 14.68
N VAL A 89 -27.49 -10.97 15.14
CA VAL A 89 -28.55 -10.17 15.79
C VAL A 89 -29.70 -9.90 14.82
N ALA A 90 -29.42 -9.63 13.54
CA ALA A 90 -30.47 -9.42 12.54
C ALA A 90 -31.33 -10.67 12.27
N ILE A 91 -30.71 -11.86 12.20
CA ILE A 91 -31.44 -13.13 12.07
C ILE A 91 -32.26 -13.43 13.34
N ALA A 92 -31.67 -13.25 14.52
CA ALA A 92 -32.36 -13.45 15.79
C ALA A 92 -33.53 -12.48 15.98
N PHE A 93 -33.35 -11.21 15.62
CA PHE A 93 -34.38 -10.16 15.63
C PHE A 93 -35.59 -10.54 14.77
N TYR A 94 -35.35 -11.13 13.59
CA TYR A 94 -36.43 -11.60 12.71
C TYR A 94 -37.28 -12.75 13.31
N GLN A 95 -36.78 -13.49 14.31
CA GLN A 95 -37.55 -14.56 14.95
C GLN A 95 -38.66 -14.07 15.90
N ALA A 96 -38.77 -12.76 16.16
CA ALA A 96 -39.88 -12.18 16.92
C ALA A 96 -41.12 -11.99 16.03
N ASP A 97 -42.32 -12.34 16.53
CA ASP A 97 -43.56 -12.38 15.73
C ASP A 97 -43.88 -11.04 15.05
N LYS A 98 -43.87 -9.94 15.82
CA LYS A 98 -44.10 -8.57 15.31
C LYS A 98 -43.11 -8.17 14.20
N VAL A 99 -41.88 -8.70 14.24
CA VAL A 99 -40.84 -8.40 13.25
C VAL A 99 -41.07 -9.22 11.99
N ALA A 100 -41.41 -10.50 12.13
CA ALA A 100 -41.78 -11.37 11.03
C ALA A 100 -43.04 -10.88 10.29
N GLU A 101 -44.05 -10.42 11.03
CA GLU A 101 -45.26 -9.76 10.49
C GLU A 101 -44.91 -8.49 9.70
N THR A 102 -44.00 -7.66 10.22
CA THR A 102 -43.64 -6.37 9.61
C THR A 102 -42.83 -6.55 8.31
N PHE A 103 -41.83 -7.43 8.30
CA PHE A 103 -40.94 -7.59 7.13
C PHE A 103 -41.34 -8.72 6.18
N GLY A 104 -42.27 -9.59 6.58
CA GLY A 104 -42.78 -10.68 5.76
C GLY A 104 -41.66 -11.49 5.11
N THR A 105 -41.77 -11.72 3.79
CA THR A 105 -40.81 -12.52 3.02
C THR A 105 -39.47 -11.81 2.71
N ILE A 106 -39.29 -10.55 3.11
CA ILE A 106 -38.09 -9.74 2.85
C ILE A 106 -37.14 -9.73 4.06
N GLY A 107 -37.54 -10.29 5.21
CA GLY A 107 -36.80 -10.19 6.47
C GLY A 107 -35.34 -10.65 6.45
N TYR A 108 -35.04 -11.72 5.71
CA TYR A 108 -33.65 -12.20 5.54
C TYR A 108 -32.72 -11.15 4.90
N LEU A 109 -33.25 -10.18 4.15
CA LEU A 109 -32.49 -9.09 3.54
C LEU A 109 -31.92 -8.12 4.60
N VAL A 110 -32.59 -7.97 5.75
CA VAL A 110 -32.09 -7.14 6.86
C VAL A 110 -30.71 -7.65 7.29
N ALA A 111 -30.57 -8.97 7.47
CA ALA A 111 -29.30 -9.59 7.86
C ALA A 111 -28.21 -9.39 6.79
N ILE A 112 -28.53 -9.57 5.51
CA ILE A 112 -27.60 -9.33 4.39
C ILE A 112 -27.10 -7.87 4.39
N VAL A 113 -28.00 -6.90 4.55
CA VAL A 113 -27.63 -5.47 4.57
C VAL A 113 -26.77 -5.13 5.79
N THR A 114 -26.92 -5.81 6.94
CA THR A 114 -25.98 -5.60 8.07
C THR A 114 -24.54 -6.02 7.75
N VAL A 115 -24.34 -7.10 6.98
CA VAL A 115 -23.00 -7.54 6.53
C VAL A 115 -22.40 -6.50 5.57
N LEU A 116 -23.18 -6.08 4.57
CA LEU A 116 -22.77 -5.10 3.55
C LEU A 116 -22.57 -3.68 4.12
N SER A 117 -23.06 -3.41 5.33
CA SER A 117 -22.80 -2.16 6.07
C SER A 117 -21.44 -2.14 6.78
N VAL A 118 -20.72 -3.27 6.82
CA VAL A 118 -19.36 -3.42 7.36
C VAL A 118 -19.16 -2.79 8.76
N PRO A 119 -19.93 -3.20 9.79
CA PRO A 119 -19.93 -2.61 11.13
C PRO A 119 -18.61 -2.77 11.90
N ILE A 120 -17.66 -3.56 11.38
CA ILE A 120 -16.29 -3.68 11.88
C ILE A 120 -15.45 -2.41 11.65
N MET A 121 -15.83 -1.52 10.70
CA MET A 121 -15.10 -0.29 10.41
C MET A 121 -14.94 0.63 11.65
N PRO A 122 -13.84 1.40 11.77
CA PRO A 122 -13.68 2.41 12.83
C PRO A 122 -14.79 3.45 12.80
N ARG A 123 -15.25 3.92 13.97
CA ARG A 123 -16.46 4.73 14.15
C ARG A 123 -16.61 5.90 13.16
N ALA A 124 -15.63 6.80 13.03
CA ALA A 124 -15.76 7.96 12.13
C ALA A 124 -15.86 7.56 10.64
N LYS A 125 -15.16 6.50 10.23
CA LYS A 125 -15.21 5.91 8.88
C LYS A 125 -16.57 5.25 8.63
N PHE A 126 -17.06 4.45 9.59
CA PHE A 126 -18.40 3.85 9.55
C PHE A 126 -19.51 4.91 9.46
N ILE A 127 -19.47 5.97 10.28
CA ILE A 127 -20.47 7.06 10.27
C ILE A 127 -20.47 7.80 8.92
N GLN A 128 -19.29 8.05 8.33
CA GLN A 128 -19.18 8.66 7.01
C GLN A 128 -19.82 7.76 5.92
N THR A 129 -19.51 6.46 5.91
CA THR A 129 -20.09 5.50 4.96
C THR A 129 -21.60 5.33 5.17
N LEU A 130 -22.05 5.28 6.43
CA LEU A 130 -23.47 5.21 6.82
C LEU A 130 -24.26 6.41 6.29
N PHE A 131 -23.72 7.63 6.41
CA PHE A 131 -24.37 8.83 5.88
C PHE A 131 -24.56 8.76 4.35
N LEU A 132 -23.54 8.29 3.62
CA LEU A 132 -23.62 8.08 2.17
C LEU A 132 -24.60 6.94 1.82
N ASN A 133 -24.62 5.85 2.59
CA ASN A 133 -25.54 4.72 2.41
C ASN A 133 -27.00 5.15 2.61
N ILE A 134 -27.29 5.96 3.64
CA ILE A 134 -28.64 6.50 3.90
C ILE A 134 -29.09 7.38 2.74
N ILE A 135 -28.24 8.33 2.30
CA ILE A 135 -28.55 9.20 1.15
C ILE A 135 -28.81 8.36 -0.11
N ALA A 136 -27.93 7.39 -0.41
CA ALA A 136 -28.09 6.53 -1.57
C ALA A 136 -29.40 5.74 -1.52
N ILE A 137 -29.74 5.11 -0.40
CA ILE A 137 -30.99 4.35 -0.26
C ILE A 137 -32.23 5.24 -0.30
N CYS A 138 -32.20 6.44 0.28
CA CYS A 138 -33.31 7.40 0.16
C CYS A 138 -33.54 7.86 -1.29
N ILE A 139 -32.46 8.14 -2.05
CA ILE A 139 -32.54 8.46 -3.48
C ILE A 139 -33.04 7.24 -4.26
N GLY A 140 -32.51 6.03 -3.96
CA GLY A 140 -32.91 4.77 -4.59
C GLY A 140 -34.39 4.43 -4.38
N ALA A 141 -34.93 4.69 -3.19
CA ALA A 141 -36.35 4.57 -2.90
C ALA A 141 -37.20 5.56 -3.70
N GLY A 142 -36.76 6.82 -3.82
CA GLY A 142 -37.42 7.81 -4.66
C GLY A 142 -37.44 7.42 -6.15
N MET A 143 -36.29 6.98 -6.67
CA MET A 143 -36.15 6.53 -8.07
C MET A 143 -36.94 5.24 -8.36
N ALA A 144 -36.96 4.30 -7.41
CA ALA A 144 -37.77 3.10 -7.48
C ALA A 144 -39.27 3.42 -7.51
N MET A 145 -39.75 4.29 -6.61
CA MET A 145 -41.15 4.75 -6.60
C MET A 145 -41.52 5.42 -7.92
N LEU A 146 -40.68 6.34 -8.42
CA LEU A 146 -40.91 7.05 -9.68
C LEU A 146 -41.01 6.07 -10.86
N GLY A 147 -40.06 5.15 -10.99
CA GLY A 147 -40.02 4.21 -12.10
C GLY A 147 -41.18 3.22 -12.09
N VAL A 148 -41.47 2.59 -10.94
CA VAL A 148 -42.60 1.67 -10.80
C VAL A 148 -43.94 2.39 -10.98
N TRP A 149 -44.10 3.61 -10.46
CA TRP A 149 -45.29 4.45 -10.71
C TRP A 149 -45.49 4.73 -12.20
N SER A 150 -44.42 5.10 -12.92
CA SER A 150 -44.51 5.35 -14.36
C SER A 150 -44.85 4.08 -15.16
N GLY A 151 -44.37 2.90 -14.72
CA GLY A 151 -44.76 1.62 -15.28
C GLY A 151 -46.24 1.29 -15.04
N ILE A 152 -46.77 1.58 -13.85
CA ILE A 152 -48.20 1.41 -13.54
C ILE A 152 -49.05 2.39 -14.37
N LYS A 153 -48.59 3.63 -14.60
CA LYS A 153 -49.27 4.54 -15.53
C LYS A 153 -49.23 4.05 -16.98
N ALA A 154 -48.15 3.43 -17.43
CA ALA A 154 -48.14 2.74 -18.72
C ALA A 154 -49.18 1.60 -18.76
N ARG A 155 -49.32 0.79 -17.68
CA ARG A 155 -50.37 -0.23 -17.55
C ARG A 155 -51.78 0.36 -17.69
N GLU A 156 -52.07 1.43 -16.95
CA GLU A 156 -53.38 2.11 -16.99
C GLU A 156 -53.75 2.59 -18.41
N HIS A 157 -52.77 3.01 -19.21
CA HIS A 157 -53.00 3.48 -20.58
C HIS A 157 -53.04 2.38 -21.65
N THR A 158 -52.49 1.19 -21.40
CA THR A 158 -52.40 0.11 -22.42
C THR A 158 -53.21 -1.15 -22.10
N THR A 159 -53.74 -1.30 -20.89
CA THR A 159 -54.64 -2.40 -20.56
C THR A 159 -56.07 -2.12 -21.07
N PRO A 160 -56.67 -3.02 -21.88
CA PRO A 160 -58.04 -2.84 -22.37
C PRO A 160 -59.07 -2.78 -21.22
N PRO A 161 -60.11 -1.92 -21.32
CA PRO A 161 -61.13 -1.81 -20.29
C PRO A 161 -61.83 -3.15 -20.07
N GLY A 162 -61.84 -3.63 -18.82
CA GLY A 162 -62.43 -4.91 -18.41
C GLY A 162 -61.44 -6.08 -18.26
N VAL A 163 -60.20 -5.99 -18.76
CA VAL A 163 -59.22 -7.09 -18.69
C VAL A 163 -58.24 -6.89 -17.54
N ARG A 164 -58.29 -7.74 -16.50
CA ARG A 164 -57.26 -7.81 -15.45
C ARG A 164 -56.18 -8.83 -15.79
N ALA A 165 -55.36 -8.53 -16.80
CA ALA A 165 -54.18 -9.34 -17.10
C ALA A 165 -53.17 -9.28 -15.94
N PHE A 166 -52.52 -10.40 -15.60
CA PHE A 166 -51.46 -10.47 -14.59
C PHE A 166 -50.22 -9.67 -15.04
N TYR A 167 -49.84 -9.84 -16.31
CA TYR A 167 -48.72 -9.18 -16.97
C TYR A 167 -49.19 -8.01 -17.87
N ASN A 168 -48.33 -7.01 -18.07
CA ASN A 168 -48.50 -5.95 -19.07
C ASN A 168 -47.12 -5.59 -19.67
N SER A 169 -47.02 -5.64 -21.00
CA SER A 169 -45.76 -5.44 -21.72
C SER A 169 -45.21 -4.01 -21.64
N SER A 170 -46.08 -3.00 -21.62
CA SER A 170 -45.70 -1.60 -21.50
C SER A 170 -45.11 -1.28 -20.13
N GLN A 171 -45.74 -1.80 -19.07
CA GLN A 171 -45.22 -1.72 -17.70
C GLN A 171 -43.87 -2.42 -17.55
N ALA A 172 -43.73 -3.64 -18.11
CA ALA A 172 -42.48 -4.38 -18.10
C ALA A 172 -41.35 -3.61 -18.82
N ALA A 173 -41.61 -3.07 -20.00
CA ALA A 173 -40.65 -2.26 -20.75
C ALA A 173 -40.22 -0.99 -20.00
N VAL A 174 -41.16 -0.27 -19.37
CA VAL A 174 -40.83 0.94 -18.57
C VAL A 174 -39.97 0.57 -17.35
N CYS A 175 -40.29 -0.50 -16.63
CA CYS A 175 -39.47 -0.99 -15.52
C CYS A 175 -38.06 -1.39 -15.98
N ALA A 176 -37.92 -2.05 -17.15
CA ALA A 176 -36.63 -2.43 -17.72
C ALA A 176 -35.75 -1.22 -18.08
N VAL A 177 -36.34 -0.18 -18.72
CA VAL A 177 -35.65 1.07 -19.05
C VAL A 177 -35.17 1.80 -17.79
N TRP A 178 -36.02 1.88 -16.76
CA TRP A 178 -35.63 2.46 -15.48
C TRP A 178 -34.51 1.68 -14.80
N LEU A 179 -34.58 0.35 -14.77
CA LEU A 179 -33.50 -0.47 -14.21
C LEU A 179 -32.18 -0.22 -14.95
N PHE A 180 -32.21 -0.26 -16.28
CA PHE A 180 -31.01 -0.03 -17.10
C PHE A 180 -30.39 1.35 -16.83
N ALA A 181 -31.19 2.42 -16.89
CA ALA A 181 -30.71 3.78 -16.65
C ALA A 181 -30.14 3.99 -15.24
N ASN A 182 -30.78 3.41 -14.22
CA ASN A 182 -30.32 3.47 -12.83
C ASN A 182 -28.99 2.74 -12.65
N ILE A 183 -28.90 1.48 -13.09
CA ILE A 183 -27.69 0.65 -12.97
C ILE A 183 -26.54 1.28 -13.79
N TYR A 184 -26.81 1.81 -14.98
CA TYR A 184 -25.83 2.55 -15.79
C TYR A 184 -25.24 3.74 -15.04
N PHE A 185 -26.09 4.67 -14.59
CA PHE A 185 -25.66 5.92 -13.99
C PHE A 185 -24.93 5.68 -12.66
N ILE A 186 -25.48 4.83 -11.79
CA ILE A 186 -24.92 4.61 -10.45
C ILE A 186 -23.57 3.86 -10.52
N ASN A 187 -23.39 2.94 -11.46
CA ASN A 187 -22.11 2.24 -11.64
C ASN A 187 -21.06 3.10 -12.37
N THR A 188 -21.48 4.05 -13.20
CA THR A 188 -20.60 5.12 -13.71
C THR A 188 -20.12 6.01 -12.57
N MET A 189 -21.00 6.37 -11.63
CA MET A 189 -20.60 7.12 -10.42
C MET A 189 -19.65 6.32 -9.52
N ARG A 190 -19.87 5.01 -9.34
CA ARG A 190 -18.92 4.12 -8.63
C ARG A 190 -17.54 4.10 -9.27
N ALA A 191 -17.47 4.08 -10.60
CA ALA A 191 -16.21 4.10 -11.32
C ALA A 191 -15.48 5.45 -11.24
N LYS A 192 -16.21 6.56 -11.25
CA LYS A 192 -15.61 7.90 -11.10
C LYS A 192 -15.20 8.20 -9.64
N ILE A 193 -15.98 7.75 -8.65
CA ILE A 193 -15.89 8.17 -7.24
C ILE A 193 -15.76 6.94 -6.34
N ALA A 194 -14.51 6.50 -6.06
CA ALA A 194 -14.23 5.30 -5.28
C ALA A 194 -14.94 5.22 -3.90
N PRO A 195 -15.07 6.31 -3.10
CA PRO A 195 -15.83 6.29 -1.85
C PRO A 195 -17.32 5.91 -1.97
N LEU A 196 -17.92 5.94 -3.17
CA LEU A 196 -19.31 5.54 -3.38
C LEU A 196 -19.50 4.03 -3.58
N GLN A 197 -18.45 3.20 -3.54
CA GLN A 197 -18.56 1.75 -3.80
C GLN A 197 -19.63 1.04 -2.96
N PHE A 198 -19.62 1.18 -1.62
CA PHE A 198 -20.64 0.59 -0.74
C PHE A 198 -22.05 1.19 -0.93
N PRO A 199 -22.22 2.53 -0.96
CA PRO A 199 -23.50 3.15 -1.30
C PRO A 199 -24.10 2.66 -2.63
N VAL A 200 -23.28 2.52 -3.67
CA VAL A 200 -23.70 2.05 -5.01
C VAL A 200 -24.11 0.58 -4.99
N MET A 201 -23.40 -0.28 -4.25
CA MET A 201 -23.81 -1.69 -4.10
C MET A 201 -25.19 -1.80 -3.45
N LEU A 202 -25.41 -1.09 -2.34
CA LEU A 202 -26.69 -1.08 -1.63
C LEU A 202 -27.82 -0.48 -2.48
N TYR A 203 -27.57 0.62 -3.18
CA TYR A 203 -28.48 1.20 -4.18
C TYR A 203 -28.86 0.21 -5.28
N SER A 204 -27.86 -0.51 -5.81
CA SER A 204 -28.06 -1.47 -6.90
C SER A 204 -28.87 -2.67 -6.45
N ILE A 205 -28.68 -3.17 -5.21
CA ILE A 205 -29.54 -4.22 -4.64
C ILE A 205 -30.99 -3.71 -4.54
N PHE A 206 -31.18 -2.51 -3.98
CA PHE A 206 -32.51 -1.91 -3.80
C PHE A 206 -33.26 -1.76 -5.13
N THR A 207 -32.61 -1.18 -6.13
CA THR A 207 -33.23 -0.93 -7.45
C THR A 207 -33.41 -2.20 -8.28
N ASN A 208 -32.49 -3.19 -8.20
CA ASN A 208 -32.71 -4.50 -8.81
C ASN A 208 -33.99 -5.15 -8.26
N VAL A 209 -34.13 -5.24 -6.93
CA VAL A 209 -35.33 -5.81 -6.29
C VAL A 209 -36.59 -5.04 -6.70
N ALA A 210 -36.59 -3.71 -6.57
CA ALA A 210 -37.77 -2.90 -6.86
C ALA A 210 -38.25 -3.00 -8.32
N PHE A 211 -37.33 -2.92 -9.30
CA PHE A 211 -37.71 -2.94 -10.71
C PHE A 211 -37.97 -4.34 -11.28
N THR A 212 -37.48 -5.43 -10.67
CA THR A 212 -37.83 -6.79 -11.10
C THR A 212 -39.20 -7.25 -10.61
N TYR A 213 -39.66 -6.78 -9.43
CA TYR A 213 -41.05 -7.00 -8.98
C TYR A 213 -42.03 -5.97 -9.58
N GLY A 214 -41.50 -4.83 -10.07
CA GLY A 214 -42.25 -3.74 -10.72
C GLY A 214 -43.35 -4.15 -11.71
N PRO A 215 -43.16 -5.13 -12.62
CA PRO A 215 -44.19 -5.58 -13.57
C PRO A 215 -45.40 -6.29 -12.92
N ILE A 216 -45.24 -6.84 -11.72
CA ILE A 216 -46.25 -7.65 -11.04
C ILE A 216 -47.27 -6.76 -10.31
N PHE A 217 -46.87 -5.54 -9.89
CA PHE A 217 -47.76 -4.63 -9.16
C PHE A 217 -48.89 -4.10 -10.08
N ALA A 218 -50.13 -4.33 -9.66
CA ALA A 218 -51.31 -3.87 -10.40
C ALA A 218 -51.81 -2.48 -9.95
N SER A 219 -51.35 -1.99 -8.80
CA SER A 219 -51.75 -0.69 -8.25
C SER A 219 -50.59 0.07 -7.59
N VAL A 220 -50.71 1.40 -7.55
CA VAL A 220 -49.72 2.29 -6.91
C VAL A 220 -49.59 2.03 -5.42
N ASP A 221 -50.67 1.63 -4.74
CA ASP A 221 -50.64 1.36 -3.30
C ASP A 221 -49.89 0.06 -2.96
N GLN A 222 -50.00 -0.98 -3.81
CA GLN A 222 -49.17 -2.19 -3.69
C GLN A 222 -47.67 -1.86 -3.85
N ALA A 223 -47.32 -1.08 -4.88
CA ALA A 223 -45.95 -0.64 -5.11
C ALA A 223 -45.42 0.23 -3.95
N ARG A 224 -46.24 1.16 -3.44
CA ARG A 224 -45.89 2.01 -2.29
C ARG A 224 -45.66 1.18 -1.03
N ALA A 225 -46.52 0.20 -0.74
CA ALA A 225 -46.37 -0.69 0.42
C ALA A 225 -45.06 -1.49 0.33
N PHE A 226 -44.79 -2.12 -0.82
CA PHE A 226 -43.57 -2.91 -1.04
C PHE A 226 -42.29 -2.06 -0.93
N ILE A 227 -42.23 -0.90 -1.60
CA ILE A 227 -41.03 -0.05 -1.58
C ILE A 227 -40.83 0.58 -0.20
N LYS A 228 -41.91 0.91 0.54
CA LYS A 228 -41.82 1.34 1.94
C LYS A 228 -41.25 0.22 2.82
N GLN A 229 -41.77 -1.00 2.72
CA GLN A 229 -41.29 -2.16 3.48
C GLN A 229 -39.80 -2.48 3.18
N LEU A 230 -39.39 -2.36 1.91
CA LEU A 230 -38.01 -2.51 1.48
C LEU A 230 -37.10 -1.40 2.06
N LEU A 231 -37.56 -0.15 2.06
CA LEU A 231 -36.84 0.97 2.69
C LEU A 231 -36.69 0.78 4.20
N GLU A 232 -37.76 0.39 4.89
CA GLU A 232 -37.74 0.09 6.32
C GLU A 232 -36.76 -1.03 6.63
N ALA A 233 -36.70 -2.11 5.84
CA ALA A 233 -35.75 -3.21 6.02
C ALA A 233 -34.28 -2.74 5.94
N PHE A 234 -33.93 -1.90 4.97
CA PHE A 234 -32.57 -1.33 4.86
C PHE A 234 -32.25 -0.38 6.02
N LEU A 235 -33.19 0.50 6.41
CA LEU A 235 -32.98 1.43 7.52
C LEU A 235 -32.87 0.70 8.87
N THR A 236 -33.63 -0.38 9.09
CA THR A 236 -33.49 -1.26 10.26
C THR A 236 -32.13 -1.95 10.28
N ALA A 237 -31.65 -2.47 9.13
CA ALA A 237 -30.31 -3.05 9.03
C ALA A 237 -29.21 -2.03 9.34
N PHE A 238 -29.33 -0.79 8.84
CA PHE A 238 -28.44 0.31 9.19
C PHE A 238 -28.49 0.65 10.70
N GLY A 239 -29.68 0.59 11.32
CA GLY A 239 -29.85 0.73 12.76
C GLY A 239 -29.10 -0.35 13.56
N ILE A 240 -29.26 -1.62 13.19
CA ILE A 240 -28.56 -2.76 13.82
C ILE A 240 -27.04 -2.64 13.65
N ALA A 241 -26.58 -2.37 12.42
CA ALA A 241 -25.16 -2.17 12.14
C ALA A 241 -24.56 -1.00 12.94
N THR A 242 -25.33 0.09 13.12
CA THR A 242 -24.93 1.25 13.93
C THR A 242 -24.87 0.90 15.42
N ALA A 243 -25.85 0.17 15.94
CA ALA A 243 -25.84 -0.30 17.33
C ALA A 243 -24.61 -1.19 17.61
N VAL A 244 -24.30 -2.13 16.73
CA VAL A 244 -23.09 -2.96 16.84
C VAL A 244 -21.82 -2.11 16.72
N ASN A 245 -21.74 -1.17 15.77
CA ASN A 245 -20.55 -0.33 15.61
C ASN A 245 -20.26 0.54 16.85
N LEU A 246 -21.31 1.13 17.44
CA LEU A 246 -21.22 2.09 18.53
C LEU A 246 -21.11 1.45 19.92
N PHE A 247 -21.80 0.33 20.17
CA PHE A 247 -21.88 -0.28 21.51
C PHE A 247 -21.06 -1.58 21.65
N VAL A 248 -20.93 -2.38 20.59
CA VAL A 248 -20.14 -3.63 20.63
C VAL A 248 -18.70 -3.34 20.25
N ILE A 249 -17.80 -3.35 21.24
CA ILE A 249 -16.35 -3.13 21.07
C ILE A 249 -16.09 -1.82 20.27
N PRO A 250 -16.34 -0.66 20.91
CA PRO A 250 -16.24 0.63 20.25
C PRO A 250 -14.79 1.01 19.91
N ILE A 251 -14.42 0.86 18.64
CA ILE A 251 -13.11 1.25 18.11
C ILE A 251 -13.25 2.58 17.38
N THR A 252 -12.57 3.61 17.87
CA THR A 252 -12.51 4.94 17.26
C THR A 252 -11.44 4.97 16.17
N SER A 253 -11.60 5.82 15.16
CA SER A 253 -10.54 6.07 14.16
C SER A 253 -9.26 6.56 14.83
N ARG A 254 -9.34 7.33 15.92
CA ARG A 254 -8.17 7.68 16.72
C ARG A 254 -7.48 6.49 17.39
N THR A 255 -8.21 5.50 17.91
CA THR A 255 -7.56 4.29 18.45
C THR A 255 -6.86 3.46 17.39
N VAL A 256 -7.29 3.52 16.13
CA VAL A 256 -6.53 2.92 15.01
C VAL A 256 -5.26 3.72 14.75
N VAL A 257 -5.37 5.04 14.52
CA VAL A 257 -4.22 5.90 14.25
C VAL A 257 -3.19 5.84 15.39
N PHE A 258 -3.58 5.82 16.67
CA PHE A 258 -2.62 5.67 17.77
C PHE A 258 -1.96 4.29 17.84
N LYS A 259 -2.66 3.19 17.47
CA LYS A 259 -2.02 1.88 17.30
C LYS A 259 -1.02 1.88 16.15
N GLU A 260 -1.33 2.57 15.06
CA GLU A 260 -0.42 2.75 13.93
C GLU A 260 0.77 3.62 14.31
N THR A 261 0.57 4.69 15.08
CA THR A 261 1.64 5.51 15.67
C THR A 261 2.57 4.66 16.54
N ALA A 262 2.04 3.79 17.41
CA ALA A 262 2.84 2.89 18.23
C ALA A 262 3.59 1.84 17.37
N ALA A 263 2.95 1.31 16.34
CA ALA A 263 3.58 0.42 15.36
C ALA A 263 4.68 1.14 14.56
N TYR A 264 4.50 2.42 14.25
CA TYR A 264 5.47 3.26 13.54
C TYR A 264 6.70 3.55 14.39
N ILE A 265 6.51 3.90 15.67
CA ILE A 265 7.58 4.05 16.66
C ILE A 265 8.38 2.73 16.78
N THR A 266 7.67 1.59 16.84
CA THR A 266 8.30 0.27 16.86
C THR A 266 9.04 -0.05 15.55
N GLY A 267 8.48 0.36 14.42
CA GLY A 267 9.06 0.17 13.08
C GLY A 267 10.32 1.01 12.84
N ILE A 268 10.37 2.26 13.33
CA ILE A 268 11.60 3.07 13.35
C ILE A 268 12.71 2.31 14.09
N ARG A 269 12.42 1.79 15.30
CA ARG A 269 13.37 1.00 16.10
C ARG A 269 13.84 -0.27 15.38
N GLN A 270 12.92 -0.97 14.71
CA GLN A 270 13.25 -2.17 13.92
C GLN A 270 14.11 -1.85 12.68
N MET A 271 13.83 -0.74 12.00
CA MET A 271 14.58 -0.32 10.82
C MET A 271 15.99 0.15 11.20
N MET A 272 16.17 0.97 12.24
CA MET A 272 17.50 1.32 12.78
C MET A 272 18.30 0.08 13.22
N LYS A 273 17.65 -0.93 13.80
CA LYS A 273 18.30 -2.21 14.17
C LYS A 273 18.71 -3.03 12.94
N ALA A 274 17.89 -3.04 11.88
CA ALA A 274 18.24 -3.67 10.61
C ALA A 274 19.40 -2.93 9.89
N GLU A 275 19.44 -1.60 9.95
CA GLU A 275 20.54 -0.78 9.42
C GLU A 275 21.84 -1.01 10.19
N SER A 276 21.79 -0.98 11.52
CA SER A 276 22.95 -1.27 12.37
C SER A 276 23.48 -2.70 12.11
N ALA A 277 22.61 -3.71 12.06
CA ALA A 277 23.02 -5.08 11.72
C ALA A 277 23.57 -5.21 10.29
N TYR A 278 23.02 -4.46 9.32
CA TYR A 278 23.56 -4.43 7.97
C TYR A 278 24.96 -3.83 7.92
N LEU A 279 25.19 -2.65 8.55
CA LEU A 279 26.51 -2.00 8.63
C LEU A 279 27.54 -2.89 9.35
N GLN A 280 27.14 -3.58 10.42
CA GLN A 280 27.98 -4.59 11.09
C GLN A 280 28.38 -5.74 10.16
N SER A 281 27.48 -6.17 9.26
CA SER A 281 27.82 -7.21 8.29
C SER A 281 28.89 -6.76 7.28
N LEU A 282 29.02 -5.46 7.02
CA LEU A 282 30.03 -4.89 6.11
C LEU A 282 31.47 -4.92 6.66
N GLU A 283 31.68 -5.17 7.95
CA GLU A 283 33.04 -5.36 8.51
C GLU A 283 33.76 -6.60 7.96
N ARG A 284 33.00 -7.57 7.43
CA ARG A 284 33.46 -8.91 7.06
C ARG A 284 32.95 -9.41 5.72
N SER A 285 31.75 -8.99 5.31
CA SER A 285 31.17 -9.38 4.02
C SER A 285 31.90 -8.77 2.83
N ASP A 286 31.46 -9.12 1.62
CA ASP A 286 31.84 -8.44 0.39
C ASP A 286 30.66 -7.60 -0.09
N MET A 287 30.73 -6.29 0.12
CA MET A 287 29.69 -5.33 -0.28
C MET A 287 29.48 -5.29 -1.80
N PHE A 288 30.45 -5.76 -2.57
CA PHE A 288 30.47 -5.68 -4.03
C PHE A 288 30.08 -6.99 -4.73
N SER A 289 29.74 -8.03 -3.97
CA SER A 289 29.35 -9.34 -4.50
C SER A 289 27.94 -9.72 -4.01
N PRO A 290 27.07 -10.32 -4.86
CA PRO A 290 25.86 -10.94 -4.36
C PRO A 290 26.22 -12.06 -3.36
N ALA A 291 25.34 -12.33 -2.40
CA ALA A 291 25.60 -13.36 -1.39
C ALA A 291 25.64 -14.75 -2.05
N GLU A 292 26.84 -15.31 -2.19
CA GLU A 292 27.02 -16.69 -2.64
C GLU A 292 26.63 -17.67 -1.53
N ASP A 293 25.49 -18.34 -1.68
CA ASP A 293 25.27 -19.65 -1.06
C ASP A 293 26.29 -20.64 -1.64
N LYS A 294 27.47 -20.74 -1.02
CA LYS A 294 28.57 -21.60 -1.50
C LYS A 294 28.30 -23.12 -1.43
N ASP A 295 27.14 -23.54 -0.93
CA ASP A 295 26.86 -24.95 -0.59
C ASP A 295 25.81 -25.68 -1.46
N ASN A 296 25.18 -25.04 -2.45
CA ASN A 296 24.15 -25.71 -3.27
C ASN A 296 24.23 -25.45 -4.79
N ARG A 297 25.33 -25.87 -5.41
CA ARG A 297 25.35 -26.19 -6.85
C ARG A 297 24.88 -27.63 -7.09
N LYS A 298 23.56 -27.83 -7.15
CA LYS A 298 22.94 -28.98 -7.84
C LYS A 298 21.94 -28.48 -8.88
N ASP A 299 21.98 -29.13 -10.05
CA ASP A 299 20.99 -29.09 -11.13
C ASP A 299 20.65 -27.74 -11.77
N GLY A 300 21.60 -27.23 -12.58
CA GLY A 300 21.34 -26.67 -13.93
C GLY A 300 20.46 -25.43 -14.12
N LYS A 301 19.75 -24.96 -13.09
CA LYS A 301 18.94 -23.75 -13.12
C LYS A 301 19.73 -22.59 -12.54
N LYS A 302 19.88 -21.50 -13.30
CA LYS A 302 20.34 -20.21 -12.77
C LYS A 302 19.33 -19.72 -11.73
N MET A 303 19.58 -19.99 -10.45
CA MET A 303 18.86 -19.34 -9.35
C MET A 303 19.14 -17.83 -9.44
N LYS A 304 18.12 -16.98 -9.22
CA LYS A 304 18.37 -15.53 -9.11
C LYS A 304 19.32 -15.29 -7.93
N PRO A 305 20.35 -14.41 -8.05
CA PRO A 305 21.25 -14.14 -6.95
C PRO A 305 20.46 -13.55 -5.77
N THR A 306 20.46 -14.26 -4.65
CA THR A 306 19.79 -13.81 -3.42
C THR A 306 20.67 -12.77 -2.75
N ALA A 307 20.07 -11.67 -2.27
CA ALA A 307 20.79 -10.71 -1.43
C ALA A 307 21.12 -11.34 -0.06
N SER A 308 22.05 -10.75 0.70
CA SER A 308 22.34 -11.23 2.05
C SER A 308 21.08 -11.18 2.93
N PRO A 309 20.94 -12.05 3.96
CA PRO A 309 19.75 -12.06 4.81
C PRO A 309 19.54 -10.72 5.53
N GLU A 310 20.62 -10.00 5.88
CA GLU A 310 20.58 -8.65 6.45
C GLU A 310 20.06 -7.62 5.43
N THR A 311 20.53 -7.71 4.19
CA THR A 311 20.08 -6.85 3.08
C THR A 311 18.58 -7.06 2.80
N GLN A 312 18.12 -8.31 2.82
CA GLN A 312 16.71 -8.65 2.64
C GLN A 312 15.86 -8.19 3.83
N ALA A 313 16.36 -8.35 5.06
CA ALA A 313 15.71 -7.83 6.27
C ALA A 313 15.55 -6.30 6.19
N LEU A 314 16.61 -5.56 5.84
CA LEU A 314 16.59 -4.11 5.68
C LEU A 314 15.62 -3.67 4.58
N LYS A 315 15.70 -4.24 3.36
CA LYS A 315 14.78 -3.93 2.26
C LYS A 315 13.31 -4.25 2.64
N SER A 316 13.06 -5.25 3.49
CA SER A 316 11.72 -5.56 4.02
C SER A 316 11.24 -4.55 5.09
N ALA A 317 12.12 -4.09 5.97
CA ALA A 317 11.82 -3.07 6.98
C ALA A 317 11.44 -1.75 6.31
N VAL A 318 12.24 -1.29 5.33
CA VAL A 318 11.97 -0.12 4.48
C VAL A 318 10.59 -0.21 3.84
N ALA A 319 10.29 -1.35 3.18
CA ALA A 319 9.00 -1.55 2.51
C ALA A 319 7.80 -1.51 3.47
N SER A 320 7.94 -2.10 4.67
CA SER A 320 6.86 -2.09 5.67
C SER A 320 6.64 -0.71 6.28
N MET A 321 7.71 0.07 6.50
CA MET A 321 7.64 1.45 6.98
C MET A 321 6.97 2.39 5.97
N ILE A 322 7.32 2.29 4.68
CA ILE A 322 6.69 3.07 3.61
C ILE A 322 5.19 2.71 3.50
N ALA A 323 4.85 1.42 3.55
CA ALA A 323 3.45 0.97 3.51
C ALA A 323 2.64 1.49 4.71
N LEU A 324 3.22 1.47 5.92
CA LEU A 324 2.58 2.01 7.13
C LEU A 324 2.42 3.54 7.05
N HIS A 325 3.42 4.27 6.52
CA HIS A 325 3.36 5.72 6.35
C HIS A 325 2.25 6.15 5.37
N GLY A 326 2.11 5.43 4.25
CA GLY A 326 1.02 5.64 3.28
C GLY A 326 -0.35 5.28 3.86
N LYS A 327 -0.45 4.21 4.65
CA LYS A 327 -1.69 3.85 5.34
C LYS A 327 -2.13 4.91 6.34
N MET A 328 -1.22 5.38 7.19
CA MET A 328 -1.51 6.43 8.18
C MET A 328 -1.99 7.73 7.51
N TYR A 329 -1.40 8.13 6.37
CA TYR A 329 -1.88 9.28 5.59
C TYR A 329 -3.37 9.17 5.23
N GLY A 330 -3.84 7.95 4.97
CA GLY A 330 -5.24 7.64 4.67
C GLY A 330 -6.19 7.65 5.87
N ASP A 331 -5.75 7.17 7.04
CA ASP A 331 -6.62 7.03 8.23
C ASP A 331 -6.64 8.31 9.12
N ILE A 332 -5.60 9.14 9.05
CA ILE A 332 -5.49 10.43 9.76
C ILE A 332 -6.69 11.39 9.50
N PRO A 333 -7.18 11.60 8.26
CA PRO A 333 -8.36 12.43 7.99
C PRO A 333 -9.61 12.03 8.79
N PHE A 334 -9.83 10.74 9.04
CA PHE A 334 -10.97 10.26 9.83
C PHE A 334 -10.77 10.54 11.32
N ALA A 335 -9.59 10.22 11.86
CA ALA A 335 -9.20 10.52 13.24
C ALA A 335 -9.34 12.01 13.60
N LYS A 336 -9.05 12.89 12.63
CA LYS A 336 -9.19 14.36 12.71
C LYS A 336 -10.62 14.90 12.70
N ARG A 337 -11.57 14.14 12.16
CA ARG A 337 -13.00 14.51 12.06
C ARG A 337 -13.84 13.88 13.18
N GLU A 338 -13.27 12.94 13.92
CA GLU A 338 -13.90 12.22 15.01
C GLU A 338 -14.01 13.06 16.30
N VAL A 339 -15.20 13.04 16.92
CA VAL A 339 -15.41 13.46 18.31
C VAL A 339 -14.80 12.41 19.22
N ALA A 340 -13.82 12.78 20.04
CA ALA A 340 -13.10 11.83 20.89
C ALA A 340 -12.85 12.38 22.30
N TRP A 341 -12.67 11.48 23.25
CA TRP A 341 -12.19 11.77 24.61
C TRP A 341 -10.74 11.30 24.73
N GLY A 342 -9.80 12.21 24.97
CA GLY A 342 -8.37 11.88 25.01
C GLY A 342 -7.47 13.10 25.21
N LYS A 343 -6.15 12.89 25.17
CA LYS A 343 -5.13 13.92 25.44
C LYS A 343 -4.77 14.70 24.17
N LEU A 344 -4.30 13.98 23.15
CA LEU A 344 -3.80 14.53 21.88
C LEU A 344 -4.94 14.99 20.95
N GLY A 345 -4.84 16.25 20.52
CA GLY A 345 -5.75 16.92 19.60
C GLY A 345 -5.47 16.63 18.13
N PRO A 346 -6.30 17.13 17.21
CA PRO A 346 -6.17 16.84 15.78
C PRO A 346 -4.95 17.48 15.13
N HIS A 347 -4.41 18.55 15.75
CA HIS A 347 -3.15 19.19 15.36
C HIS A 347 -1.93 18.42 15.90
N ASP A 348 -2.06 17.77 17.05
CA ASP A 348 -0.97 16.97 17.61
C ASP A 348 -0.76 15.71 16.77
N ILE A 349 -1.84 15.10 16.25
CA ILE A 349 -1.79 14.00 15.27
C ILE A 349 -1.10 14.43 13.96
N ASP A 350 -1.34 15.66 13.50
CA ASP A 350 -0.63 16.23 12.34
C ASP A 350 0.87 16.36 12.60
N ALA A 351 1.25 17.00 13.72
CA ALA A 351 2.65 17.21 14.08
C ALA A 351 3.40 15.88 14.24
N ILE A 352 2.80 14.87 14.88
CA ILE A 352 3.38 13.52 15.00
C ILE A 352 3.65 12.90 13.62
N TYR A 353 2.71 13.05 12.68
CA TYR A 353 2.90 12.55 11.31
C TYR A 353 3.97 13.33 10.52
N GLU A 354 4.10 14.63 10.78
CA GLU A 354 5.17 15.46 10.22
C GLU A 354 6.56 15.06 10.76
N HIS A 355 6.68 14.79 12.06
CA HIS A 355 7.91 14.21 12.66
C HIS A 355 8.21 12.82 12.11
N PHE A 356 7.20 11.96 11.94
CA PHE A 356 7.40 10.65 11.29
C PHE A 356 7.92 10.77 9.86
N ARG A 357 7.44 11.75 9.08
CA ARG A 357 7.98 12.02 7.75
C ARG A 357 9.43 12.53 7.82
N SER A 358 9.75 13.42 8.77
CA SER A 358 11.10 13.97 8.91
C SER A 358 12.12 12.91 9.35
N ILE A 359 11.70 11.92 10.15
CA ILE A 359 12.50 10.74 10.50
C ILE A 359 12.60 9.78 9.30
N LEU A 360 11.49 9.51 8.58
CA LEU A 360 11.46 8.52 7.51
C LEU A 360 12.41 8.84 6.34
N ILE A 361 12.50 10.11 5.94
CA ILE A 361 13.32 10.51 4.77
C ILE A 361 14.80 10.13 4.92
N PRO A 362 15.54 10.55 5.97
CA PRO A 362 16.94 10.21 6.12
C PRO A 362 17.16 8.73 6.47
N LEU A 363 16.20 8.06 7.11
CA LEU A 363 16.27 6.61 7.41
C LEU A 363 16.11 5.79 6.11
N VAL A 364 15.13 6.09 5.26
CA VAL A 364 15.02 5.47 3.92
C VAL A 364 16.26 5.78 3.08
N ALA A 365 16.81 7.01 3.14
CA ALA A 365 18.06 7.35 2.47
C ALA A 365 19.25 6.50 2.97
N MET A 366 19.36 6.27 4.27
CA MET A 366 20.45 5.48 4.86
C MET A 366 20.43 4.04 4.32
N SER A 367 19.25 3.44 4.18
CA SER A 367 19.10 2.13 3.55
C SER A 367 19.54 2.05 2.07
N THR A 368 19.59 3.18 1.33
CA THR A 368 20.02 3.19 -0.08
C THR A 368 21.52 2.93 -0.27
N ILE A 369 22.32 2.88 0.79
CA ILE A 369 23.73 2.45 0.69
C ILE A 369 23.89 1.06 0.06
N THR A 370 22.91 0.17 0.25
CA THR A 370 22.85 -1.14 -0.44
C THR A 370 22.89 -0.95 -1.96
N ASP A 371 22.04 -0.07 -2.48
CA ASP A 371 21.92 0.22 -3.90
C ASP A 371 23.13 1.03 -4.43
N ILE A 372 23.79 1.84 -3.58
CA ILE A 372 25.04 2.54 -3.91
C ILE A 372 26.18 1.53 -4.11
N PHE A 373 26.39 0.59 -3.18
CA PHE A 373 27.43 -0.44 -3.33
C PHE A 373 27.15 -1.37 -4.52
N GLU A 374 25.89 -1.76 -4.76
CA GLU A 374 25.50 -2.52 -5.95
C GLU A 374 25.89 -1.75 -7.24
N ARG A 375 25.62 -0.45 -7.34
CA ARG A 375 26.00 0.37 -8.52
C ARG A 375 27.51 0.58 -8.68
N ILE A 376 28.24 0.73 -7.57
CA ILE A 376 29.71 0.84 -7.59
C ILE A 376 30.32 -0.44 -8.18
N ALA A 377 29.84 -1.61 -7.77
CA ALA A 377 30.28 -2.89 -8.34
C ALA A 377 29.97 -3.02 -9.84
N GLU A 378 28.79 -2.55 -10.28
CA GLU A 378 28.38 -2.57 -11.68
C GLU A 378 29.24 -1.65 -12.57
N ARG A 379 29.47 -0.40 -12.15
CA ARG A 379 30.33 0.55 -12.89
C ARG A 379 31.77 0.06 -13.04
N ARG A 380 32.29 -0.66 -12.05
CA ARG A 380 33.67 -1.15 -12.03
C ARG A 380 33.89 -2.44 -12.82
N GLY A 381 32.81 -3.06 -13.32
CA GLY A 381 32.87 -4.37 -13.98
C GLY A 381 33.02 -5.54 -13.00
N TRP A 382 32.80 -5.33 -11.70
CA TRP A 382 32.85 -6.38 -10.68
C TRP A 382 31.57 -7.22 -10.60
N ARG A 383 30.58 -6.90 -11.43
CA ARG A 383 29.30 -7.59 -11.61
C ARG A 383 28.91 -7.55 -13.08
N ASP A 384 28.69 -8.72 -13.68
CA ASP A 384 28.16 -8.82 -15.04
C ASP A 384 26.72 -8.31 -15.09
N VAL A 385 26.49 -7.21 -15.82
CA VAL A 385 25.16 -6.69 -16.15
C VAL A 385 25.01 -6.63 -17.67
N PRO A 386 23.89 -7.09 -18.25
CA PRO A 386 23.61 -6.83 -19.67
C PRO A 386 23.57 -5.31 -19.91
N GLN A 387 24.45 -4.81 -20.80
CA GLN A 387 24.51 -3.40 -21.24
C GLN A 387 24.80 -2.37 -20.13
N SER A 388 25.92 -2.52 -19.41
CA SER A 388 26.51 -1.42 -18.62
C SER A 388 27.22 -0.36 -19.49
N THR A 389 26.47 0.30 -20.39
CA THR A 389 26.97 1.35 -21.33
C THR A 389 27.45 2.64 -20.64
N ILE A 390 27.53 2.66 -19.31
CA ILE A 390 27.72 3.84 -18.45
C ILE A 390 29.12 3.87 -17.83
N ALA A 391 29.81 2.73 -17.74
CA ALA A 391 31.14 2.65 -17.16
C ALA A 391 32.14 3.45 -18.00
N GLU A 392 32.67 4.54 -17.43
CA GLU A 392 33.77 5.26 -18.06
C GLU A 392 35.03 4.36 -18.08
N PRO A 393 35.93 4.45 -19.07
CA PRO A 393 37.10 3.55 -19.17
C PRO A 393 38.04 3.55 -17.95
N TRP A 394 37.98 4.58 -17.10
CA TRP A 394 38.74 4.69 -15.86
C TRP A 394 38.03 4.07 -14.62
N GLU A 395 36.72 3.80 -14.71
CA GLU A 395 35.95 3.14 -13.65
C GLU A 395 36.16 1.61 -13.65
N HIS A 396 36.42 1.01 -14.81
CA HIS A 396 36.71 -0.44 -14.92
C HIS A 396 37.99 -0.84 -14.19
N GLN A 397 37.94 -1.94 -13.41
CA GLN A 397 39.07 -2.43 -12.62
C GLN A 397 39.14 -3.96 -12.50
N ASP A 398 40.36 -4.48 -12.49
CA ASP A 398 40.66 -5.89 -12.21
C ASP A 398 40.21 -6.33 -10.79
N GLU A 399 39.98 -7.63 -10.60
CA GLU A 399 39.54 -8.20 -9.31
C GLU A 399 40.52 -7.93 -8.15
N SER A 400 41.81 -7.73 -8.42
CA SER A 400 42.80 -7.39 -7.38
C SER A 400 42.48 -6.07 -6.66
N LYS A 401 41.97 -5.07 -7.39
CA LYS A 401 41.55 -3.77 -6.81
C LYS A 401 40.21 -3.87 -6.07
N LYS A 402 39.36 -4.83 -6.44
CA LYS A 402 38.13 -5.17 -5.67
C LYS A 402 38.49 -5.64 -4.26
N GLU A 403 39.50 -6.49 -4.13
CA GLU A 403 39.95 -6.99 -2.82
C GLU A 403 40.59 -5.89 -1.96
N GLU A 404 41.31 -4.95 -2.57
CA GLU A 404 41.89 -3.79 -1.88
C GLU A 404 40.80 -2.84 -1.36
N GLU A 405 39.85 -2.42 -2.22
CA GLU A 405 38.74 -1.57 -1.78
C GLU A 405 37.83 -2.25 -0.77
N LYS A 406 37.62 -3.57 -0.89
CA LYS A 406 36.93 -4.35 0.13
C LYS A 406 37.64 -4.27 1.48
N ARG A 407 38.97 -4.40 1.54
CA ARG A 407 39.71 -4.26 2.81
C ARG A 407 39.54 -2.86 3.40
N ILE A 408 39.65 -1.83 2.57
CA ILE A 408 39.48 -0.42 2.99
C ILE A 408 38.08 -0.20 3.57
N TRP A 409 37.02 -0.63 2.88
CA TRP A 409 35.66 -0.49 3.40
C TRP A 409 35.40 -1.31 4.67
N ASN A 410 35.91 -2.53 4.75
CA ASN A 410 35.81 -3.35 5.95
C ASN A 410 36.58 -2.74 7.15
N GLU A 411 37.61 -1.94 6.91
CA GLU A 411 38.33 -1.18 7.96
C GLU A 411 37.55 0.07 8.38
N ILE A 412 37.03 0.84 7.43
CA ILE A 412 36.15 2.00 7.68
C ILE A 412 34.91 1.58 8.48
N MET A 413 34.26 0.47 8.12
CA MET A 413 33.06 0.01 8.83
C MET A 413 33.36 -0.43 10.28
N LYS A 414 34.59 -0.92 10.56
CA LYS A 414 35.03 -1.21 11.94
C LYS A 414 35.27 0.05 12.75
N THR A 415 35.87 1.10 12.17
CA THR A 415 36.09 2.36 12.90
C THR A 415 34.79 3.13 13.14
N LEU A 416 33.79 2.97 12.26
CA LEU A 416 32.45 3.53 12.45
C LEU A 416 31.55 2.74 13.40
N HIS A 417 31.81 1.44 13.62
CA HIS A 417 30.95 0.53 14.38
C HIS A 417 30.56 1.08 15.76
N GLU A 418 31.56 1.40 16.59
CA GLU A 418 31.34 1.81 17.98
C GLU A 418 30.65 3.18 18.06
N PRO A 419 31.13 4.24 17.37
CA PRO A 419 30.43 5.52 17.32
C PRO A 419 28.96 5.39 16.84
N PHE A 420 28.71 4.62 15.77
CA PHE A 420 27.34 4.44 15.25
C PHE A 420 26.49 3.61 16.22
N GLY A 421 27.04 2.57 16.84
CA GLY A 421 26.33 1.73 17.83
C GLY A 421 25.89 2.51 19.06
N LEU A 422 26.73 3.42 19.56
CA LEU A 422 26.39 4.33 20.66
C LEU A 422 25.23 5.26 20.28
N VAL A 423 25.28 5.88 19.10
CA VAL A 423 24.20 6.76 18.62
C VAL A 423 22.91 6.00 18.38
N PHE A 424 22.94 4.87 17.66
CA PHE A 424 21.74 4.04 17.44
C PHE A 424 21.10 3.59 18.75
N THR A 425 21.89 3.32 19.79
CA THR A 425 21.39 2.99 21.13
C THR A 425 20.70 4.19 21.78
N ALA A 426 21.31 5.38 21.74
CA ALA A 426 20.70 6.62 22.24
C ALA A 426 19.42 6.99 21.47
N LEU A 427 19.38 6.75 20.16
CA LEU A 427 18.20 6.99 19.31
C LEU A 427 17.08 5.97 19.53
N ASP A 428 17.39 4.69 19.76
CA ASP A 428 16.40 3.67 20.17
C ASP A 428 15.76 4.05 21.52
N GLN A 429 16.57 4.52 22.47
CA GLN A 429 16.13 5.07 23.75
C GLN A 429 15.29 6.35 23.60
N ALA A 430 15.63 7.24 22.67
CA ALA A 430 14.88 8.47 22.40
C ALA A 430 13.52 8.24 21.76
N VAL A 431 13.45 7.34 20.77
CA VAL A 431 12.19 6.92 20.15
C VAL A 431 11.29 6.19 21.16
N GLU A 432 11.90 5.42 22.06
CA GLU A 432 11.23 4.82 23.21
C GLU A 432 10.74 5.87 24.24
N HIS A 433 11.54 6.89 24.56
CA HIS A 433 11.13 8.03 25.41
C HIS A 433 9.88 8.70 24.85
N VAL A 434 9.83 9.02 23.55
CA VAL A 434 8.62 9.59 22.94
C VAL A 434 7.42 8.67 23.08
N GLY A 435 7.60 7.36 22.87
CA GLY A 435 6.56 6.35 23.08
C GLY A 435 5.99 6.35 24.50
N TYR A 436 6.85 6.51 25.51
CA TYR A 436 6.47 6.57 26.93
C TYR A 436 5.88 7.92 27.35
N THR A 437 6.42 9.03 26.84
CA THR A 437 6.05 10.41 27.20
C THR A 437 4.73 10.84 26.56
N LEU A 438 4.44 10.36 25.35
CA LEU A 438 3.13 10.53 24.70
C LEU A 438 2.10 9.42 25.06
N GLU A 439 2.46 8.50 25.96
CA GLU A 439 1.61 7.35 26.38
C GLU A 439 1.15 6.44 25.21
N LEU A 440 1.94 6.37 24.14
CA LEU A 440 1.67 5.57 22.94
C LEU A 440 2.14 4.11 23.10
N ILE A 441 3.16 3.89 23.92
CA ILE A 441 3.70 2.57 24.27
C ILE A 441 3.59 2.39 25.79
N PRO A 442 3.18 1.22 26.30
CA PRO A 442 3.10 0.97 27.74
C PRO A 442 4.50 1.04 28.37
N LYS A 443 4.66 1.89 29.40
CA LYS A 443 5.90 1.91 30.20
C LYS A 443 6.15 0.53 30.83
N PRO A 444 7.40 0.04 30.89
CA PRO A 444 7.71 -1.19 31.62
C PRO A 444 7.28 -1.03 33.08
N LYS A 445 6.67 -2.08 33.64
CA LYS A 445 6.29 -2.07 35.06
C LYS A 445 7.56 -1.96 35.89
N GLU A 446 7.65 -0.93 36.74
CA GLU A 446 8.69 -0.87 37.76
C GLU A 446 8.71 -2.21 38.51
N LYS A 447 9.87 -2.86 38.58
CA LYS A 447 10.05 -4.01 39.46
C LYS A 447 9.72 -3.53 40.87
N LYS A 448 8.86 -4.27 41.59
CA LYS A 448 8.59 -3.98 43.01
C LYS A 448 9.93 -3.83 43.72
N LYS A 449 10.10 -2.72 44.44
CA LYS A 449 11.30 -2.44 45.24
C LYS A 449 11.55 -3.54 46.27
N THR A 450 12.32 -4.55 45.89
CA THR A 450 13.05 -5.41 46.83
C THR A 450 14.38 -4.73 47.13
N SER A 451 14.50 -4.20 48.34
CA SER A 451 15.74 -3.92 49.09
C SER A 451 16.96 -3.44 48.31
N GLU A 452 17.32 -2.16 48.51
CA GLU A 452 18.69 -1.65 48.39
C GLU A 452 19.36 -1.85 47.01
N GLU A 453 18.73 -1.34 45.94
CA GLU A 453 19.49 -0.89 44.78
C GLU A 453 20.19 0.44 45.11
N ASP A 454 21.52 0.42 45.06
CA ASP A 454 22.42 1.50 45.43
C ASP A 454 22.10 2.82 44.69
N VAL A 455 22.03 3.91 45.46
CA VAL A 455 21.75 5.26 44.93
C VAL A 455 22.96 5.83 44.20
N GLU A 456 24.19 5.40 44.54
CA GLU A 456 25.42 5.83 43.88
C GLU A 456 25.69 5.08 42.57
N ALA A 457 25.04 3.92 42.36
CA ALA A 457 25.06 3.21 41.07
C ALA A 457 24.23 3.90 39.97
N LYS A 458 23.49 4.99 40.30
CA LYS A 458 22.87 5.88 39.31
C LYS A 458 23.90 6.86 38.74
N GLY A 459 24.71 6.37 37.80
CA GLY A 459 25.47 7.25 36.90
C GLY A 459 24.54 8.22 36.14
N ASN A 460 25.13 9.26 35.52
CA ASN A 460 24.48 10.41 34.88
C ASN A 460 23.51 10.12 33.69
N GLU A 461 23.03 8.88 33.54
CA GLU A 461 22.20 8.44 32.43
C GLU A 461 20.70 8.58 32.76
N ALA A 462 20.07 9.64 32.25
CA ALA A 462 18.63 9.82 32.32
C ALA A 462 17.91 8.71 31.53
N LYS A 463 16.89 8.07 32.11
CA LYS A 463 16.21 6.93 31.47
C LYS A 463 15.04 7.39 30.59
N PRO A 464 14.68 6.61 29.54
CA PRO A 464 13.50 6.89 28.72
C PRO A 464 12.23 7.06 29.56
N GLY A 465 11.57 8.21 29.39
CA GLY A 465 10.37 8.61 30.12
C GLY A 465 10.60 9.36 31.43
N GLU A 466 11.84 9.71 31.79
CA GLU A 466 12.22 10.60 32.89
C GLU A 466 12.35 12.08 32.44
N PRO A 467 12.04 13.07 33.31
CA PRO A 467 12.21 14.48 32.98
C PRO A 467 13.68 14.86 32.85
N GLY A 468 14.04 15.51 31.74
CA GLY A 468 15.43 15.89 31.43
C GLY A 468 16.13 15.01 30.40
N PHE A 469 15.50 13.91 29.95
CA PHE A 469 16.04 13.04 28.90
C PHE A 469 16.40 13.81 27.61
N ALA A 470 15.62 14.82 27.21
CA ALA A 470 15.94 15.67 26.06
C ALA A 470 17.33 16.32 26.14
N LYS A 471 17.75 16.78 27.33
CA LYS A 471 19.08 17.38 27.54
C LYS A 471 20.20 16.34 27.50
N TYR A 472 19.94 15.16 28.06
CA TYR A 472 20.87 14.02 27.98
C TYR A 472 21.08 13.58 26.52
N LEU A 473 20.01 13.51 25.72
CA LEU A 473 20.10 13.19 24.30
C LEU A 473 20.84 14.28 23.51
N ASP A 474 20.50 15.56 23.72
CA ASP A 474 21.18 16.69 23.08
C ASP A 474 22.68 16.70 23.37
N GLN A 475 23.08 16.40 24.62
CA GLN A 475 24.49 16.24 24.98
C GLN A 475 25.14 15.03 24.30
N LYS A 476 24.53 13.83 24.36
CA LYS A 476 25.06 12.64 23.67
C LYS A 476 25.20 12.81 22.16
N LEU A 477 24.28 13.54 21.52
CA LEU A 477 24.37 13.86 20.10
C LEU A 477 25.51 14.84 19.82
N LYS A 478 25.69 15.88 20.65
CA LYS A 478 26.83 16.81 20.56
C LYS A 478 28.17 16.09 20.74
N ASP A 479 28.32 15.28 21.79
CA ASP A 479 29.53 14.48 22.05
C ASP A 479 29.91 13.64 20.80
N PHE A 480 28.91 13.02 20.16
CA PHE A 480 29.14 12.27 18.92
C PHE A 480 29.51 13.17 17.73
N TYR A 481 28.84 14.30 17.52
CA TYR A 481 29.16 15.20 16.41
C TYR A 481 30.51 15.91 16.59
N GLU A 482 30.97 16.15 17.81
CA GLU A 482 32.32 16.61 18.13
C GLU A 482 33.37 15.51 17.88
N SER A 483 33.01 14.23 18.12
CA SER A 483 33.88 13.10 17.79
C SER A 483 34.06 12.83 16.29
N ARG A 484 33.20 13.41 15.42
CA ARG A 484 33.13 13.18 13.97
C ARG A 484 34.47 13.36 13.24
N GLY A 485 35.27 14.34 13.65
CA GLY A 485 36.61 14.56 13.08
C GLY A 485 37.58 13.39 13.31
N SER A 486 37.31 12.48 14.25
CA SER A 486 38.16 11.31 14.53
C SER A 486 37.99 10.20 13.48
N SER A 487 36.76 9.93 13.02
CA SER A 487 36.48 8.93 11.98
C SER A 487 37.06 9.35 10.62
N LEU A 488 36.95 10.64 10.28
CA LEU A 488 37.57 11.23 9.10
C LEU A 488 39.11 11.18 9.17
N ARG A 489 39.70 11.49 10.34
CA ARG A 489 41.16 11.34 10.57
C ARG A 489 41.62 9.89 10.50
N ALA A 490 40.81 8.92 10.95
CA ALA A 490 41.12 7.50 10.81
C ALA A 490 41.18 7.09 9.33
N TRP A 491 40.15 7.40 8.54
CA TRP A 491 40.14 7.18 7.09
C TRP A 491 41.36 7.79 6.39
N ALA A 492 41.70 9.03 6.75
CA ALA A 492 42.85 9.74 6.22
C ALA A 492 44.19 9.05 6.52
N SER A 493 44.33 8.53 7.75
CA SER A 493 45.54 7.83 8.18
C SER A 493 45.75 6.51 7.41
N THR A 494 44.67 5.76 7.16
CA THR A 494 44.69 4.54 6.31
C THR A 494 45.08 4.87 4.85
N LYS A 495 44.87 6.10 4.39
CA LYS A 495 45.27 6.60 3.06
C LYS A 495 46.66 7.24 3.01
N GLY A 496 47.39 7.30 4.13
CA GLY A 496 48.74 7.86 4.20
C GLY A 496 48.82 9.38 4.26
N LEU A 497 47.69 10.09 4.45
CA LEU A 497 47.68 11.53 4.68
C LEU A 497 48.17 11.82 6.12
N SER A 498 49.35 12.42 6.27
CA SER A 498 49.96 12.67 7.58
C SER A 498 49.21 13.75 8.37
N SER A 499 49.16 13.63 9.69
CA SER A 499 48.47 14.59 10.57
C SER A 499 48.95 16.04 10.39
N GLY A 500 50.25 16.24 10.15
CA GLY A 500 50.82 17.56 9.86
C GLY A 500 50.37 18.19 8.53
N SER A 501 49.75 17.41 7.63
CA SER A 501 49.14 17.91 6.39
C SER A 501 47.65 18.22 6.53
N TRP A 502 47.02 17.85 7.66
CA TRP A 502 45.63 18.20 7.97
C TRP A 502 45.54 19.56 8.67
N ASP A 503 46.49 19.86 9.56
CA ASP A 503 46.55 21.11 10.32
C ASP A 503 47.28 22.26 9.57
N SER A 504 47.95 21.98 8.45
CA SER A 504 48.71 22.98 7.70
C SER A 504 47.82 23.90 6.86
N SER A 505 47.84 25.20 7.15
CA SER A 505 47.04 26.25 6.49
C SER A 505 47.41 26.59 5.03
N SER A 506 48.12 25.69 4.35
CA SER A 506 48.58 25.84 2.96
C SER A 506 47.79 24.93 2.02
N GLY A 507 46.64 25.43 1.53
CA GLY A 507 45.71 24.73 0.62
C GLY A 507 46.21 24.57 -0.83
N SER A 508 47.44 24.11 -1.01
CA SER A 508 48.00 23.66 -2.28
C SER A 508 49.28 22.86 -2.03
N PRO A 509 49.50 21.72 -2.71
CA PRO A 509 50.83 21.13 -2.76
C PRO A 509 51.82 22.09 -3.46
N PRO A 510 53.14 21.96 -3.20
CA PRO A 510 54.15 22.63 -4.00
C PRO A 510 53.99 22.28 -5.49
N PRO A 511 54.31 23.18 -6.43
CA PRO A 511 54.19 22.90 -7.85
C PRO A 511 54.97 21.64 -8.25
N GLY A 512 54.27 20.58 -8.64
CA GLY A 512 54.85 19.29 -9.04
C GLY A 512 54.73 18.13 -8.04
N LEU A 513 53.93 18.25 -6.98
CA LEU A 513 53.67 17.16 -6.01
C LEU A 513 52.16 16.90 -5.84
N ASP A 514 51.54 16.20 -6.78
CA ASP A 514 50.15 15.77 -6.63
C ASP A 514 50.02 14.78 -5.45
N PHE A 515 49.07 15.04 -4.53
CA PHE A 515 48.82 14.20 -3.34
C PHE A 515 48.43 12.75 -3.67
N THR A 516 48.01 12.50 -4.90
CA THR A 516 47.67 11.19 -5.44
C THR A 516 48.32 11.04 -6.81
N PRO A 517 49.01 9.92 -7.12
CA PRO A 517 49.79 9.77 -8.36
C PRO A 517 48.96 9.62 -9.65
N ASP A 518 47.62 9.69 -9.58
CA ASP A 518 46.68 9.47 -10.69
C ASP A 518 45.37 10.23 -10.42
N GLU A 519 44.85 10.96 -11.42
CA GLU A 519 43.56 11.68 -11.33
C GLU A 519 42.39 10.70 -11.07
N ALA A 520 42.47 9.47 -11.58
CA ALA A 520 41.45 8.46 -11.30
C ALA A 520 41.53 7.93 -9.86
N GLN A 521 42.71 7.96 -9.21
CA GLN A 521 42.83 7.64 -7.78
C GLN A 521 42.20 8.73 -6.91
N HIS A 522 42.49 10.00 -7.22
CA HIS A 522 41.86 11.14 -6.55
C HIS A 522 40.33 11.05 -6.53
N ARG A 523 39.73 10.72 -7.69
CA ARG A 523 38.26 10.55 -7.81
C ARG A 523 37.72 9.38 -6.98
N ARG A 524 38.45 8.28 -6.84
CA ARG A 524 38.04 7.13 -6.00
C ARG A 524 38.03 7.52 -4.52
N ASP A 525 39.08 8.19 -4.06
CA ASP A 525 39.20 8.63 -2.69
C ASP A 525 38.14 9.71 -2.35
N GLN A 526 37.87 10.62 -3.29
CA GLN A 526 36.77 11.60 -3.20
C GLN A 526 35.38 10.92 -3.13
N GLN A 527 35.12 9.86 -3.91
CA GLN A 527 33.87 9.09 -3.84
C GLN A 527 33.70 8.36 -2.50
N GLN A 528 34.77 7.74 -1.97
CA GLN A 528 34.76 7.07 -0.66
C GLN A 528 34.48 8.08 0.46
N LEU A 529 35.13 9.25 0.40
CA LEU A 529 34.91 10.36 1.31
C LEU A 529 33.46 10.90 1.26
N TYR A 530 32.88 11.09 0.07
CA TYR A 530 31.49 11.53 -0.04
C TYR A 530 30.49 10.48 0.50
N LEU A 531 30.76 9.18 0.36
CA LEU A 531 29.90 8.14 0.92
C LEU A 531 30.05 8.01 2.45
N LEU A 532 31.24 8.29 3.00
CA LEU A 532 31.46 8.42 4.45
C LEU A 532 30.68 9.62 5.02
N LEU A 533 30.84 10.80 4.41
CA LEU A 533 30.13 12.02 4.78
C LEU A 533 28.60 11.88 4.62
N TYR A 534 28.16 11.10 3.61
CA TYR A 534 26.74 10.75 3.41
C TYR A 534 26.17 9.98 4.60
N LEU A 535 26.86 8.92 5.06
CA LEU A 535 26.44 8.15 6.24
C LEU A 535 26.41 8.98 7.51
N GLU A 536 27.47 9.75 7.79
CA GLU A 536 27.54 10.64 8.95
C GLU A 536 26.42 11.70 8.93
N HIS A 537 26.19 12.34 7.79
CA HIS A 537 25.16 13.38 7.65
C HIS A 537 23.75 12.80 7.78
N LEU A 538 23.51 11.59 7.29
CA LEU A 538 22.22 10.92 7.48
C LEU A 538 21.99 10.53 8.93
N LEU A 539 22.99 9.99 9.62
CA LEU A 539 22.90 9.69 11.05
C LEU A 539 22.68 10.98 11.88
N TYR A 540 23.33 12.08 11.49
CA TYR A 540 23.02 13.43 12.01
C TYR A 540 21.54 13.79 11.79
N CYS A 541 21.06 13.66 10.55
CA CYS A 541 19.69 14.01 10.16
C CYS A 541 18.61 13.20 10.91
N ILE A 542 18.85 11.91 11.12
CA ILE A 542 18.00 11.02 11.92
C ILE A 542 18.01 11.51 13.38
N GLY A 543 19.19 11.77 13.95
CA GLY A 543 19.34 12.27 15.32
C GLY A 543 18.62 13.59 15.58
N ALA A 544 18.85 14.60 14.73
CA ALA A 544 18.18 15.90 14.82
C ALA A 544 16.65 15.80 14.64
N SER A 545 16.15 14.89 13.80
CA SER A 545 14.70 14.65 13.65
C SER A 545 14.08 13.96 14.87
N ILE A 546 14.78 12.99 15.46
CA ILE A 546 14.34 12.30 16.68
C ILE A 546 14.39 13.25 17.88
N GLN A 547 15.44 14.10 18.01
CA GLN A 547 15.54 15.13 19.03
C GLN A 547 14.35 16.10 18.97
N LYS A 548 14.01 16.64 17.79
CA LYS A 548 12.81 17.49 17.62
C LYS A 548 11.51 16.78 18.02
N PHE A 549 11.43 15.46 17.87
CA PHE A 549 10.27 14.66 18.28
C PHE A 549 10.23 14.42 19.80
N VAL A 550 11.39 14.27 20.45
CA VAL A 550 11.54 14.26 21.92
C VAL A 550 11.15 15.61 22.52
N GLU A 551 11.66 16.72 21.97
CA GLU A 551 11.31 18.08 22.38
C GLU A 551 9.80 18.35 22.23
N PHE A 552 9.19 17.89 21.13
CA PHE A 552 7.74 17.93 20.97
C PHE A 552 7.00 17.13 22.04
N ALA A 553 7.48 15.92 22.38
CA ALA A 553 6.86 15.07 23.39
C ALA A 553 6.93 15.69 24.80
N ASP A 554 8.10 16.18 25.20
CA ASP A 554 8.31 16.83 26.50
C ASP A 554 7.49 18.12 26.60
N LYS A 555 7.49 18.97 25.55
CA LYS A 555 6.65 20.17 25.49
C LYS A 555 5.16 19.88 25.69
N LYS A 556 4.63 18.75 25.18
CA LYS A 556 3.22 18.36 25.40
C LYS A 556 2.91 17.94 26.83
N VAL A 557 3.92 17.52 27.60
CA VAL A 557 3.82 17.27 29.05
C VAL A 557 3.90 18.59 29.83
N GLU A 558 4.83 19.47 29.46
CA GLU A 558 5.01 20.82 30.05
C GLU A 558 3.75 21.69 29.89
N ASP A 559 3.24 21.82 28.64
CA ASP A 559 1.98 22.47 28.25
C ASP A 559 0.76 21.89 29.01
N GLY A 560 0.92 20.76 29.72
CA GLY A 560 -0.12 20.09 30.46
C GLY A 560 -1.14 19.35 29.61
N SER A 561 -0.96 19.31 28.29
CA SER A 561 -1.85 18.58 27.36
C SER A 561 -1.91 17.08 27.67
N MET A 562 -0.83 16.50 28.23
CA MET A 562 -0.80 15.11 28.67
C MET A 562 -1.37 14.85 30.08
N LYS A 563 -1.70 15.89 30.87
CA LYS A 563 -2.10 15.72 32.28
C LYS A 563 -3.50 15.14 32.47
N LYS A 564 -4.46 15.44 31.59
CA LYS A 564 -5.87 14.99 31.70
C LYS A 564 -6.49 14.72 30.32
N ASN A 565 -7.41 13.77 30.25
CA ASN A 565 -8.24 13.56 29.06
C ASN A 565 -9.26 14.70 28.92
N ARG A 566 -9.46 15.17 27.69
CA ARG A 566 -10.39 16.24 27.32
C ARG A 566 -11.34 15.79 26.20
N LEU A 567 -12.51 16.42 26.11
CA LEU A 567 -13.39 16.27 24.94
C LEU A 567 -12.81 17.06 23.77
N ILE A 568 -12.63 16.40 22.63
CA ILE A 568 -12.00 16.97 21.45
C ILE A 568 -13.01 16.94 20.31
N LEU A 569 -13.56 18.11 20.00
CA LEU A 569 -14.56 18.31 18.94
C LEU A 569 -13.87 18.64 17.60
N PRO A 570 -14.38 18.12 16.46
CA PRO A 570 -13.94 18.54 15.14
C PRO A 570 -14.37 19.99 14.86
N GLY A 571 -13.44 20.83 14.40
CA GLY A 571 -13.74 22.22 14.07
C GLY A 571 -14.77 22.32 12.92
N GLN A 572 -15.81 23.14 13.09
CA GLN A 572 -16.94 23.27 12.14
C GLN A 572 -16.48 23.53 10.69
N ARG A 573 -15.40 24.31 10.49
CA ARG A 573 -14.81 24.57 9.17
C ARG A 573 -14.36 23.29 8.45
N ARG A 574 -13.87 22.28 9.19
CA ARG A 574 -13.41 20.98 8.64
C ARG A 574 -14.59 20.12 8.18
N ILE A 575 -15.68 20.09 8.96
CA ILE A 575 -16.94 19.41 8.56
C ILE A 575 -17.54 20.09 7.33
N ARG A 576 -17.62 21.44 7.32
CA ARG A 576 -18.13 22.19 6.16
C ARG A 576 -17.29 21.97 4.91
N LYS A 577 -15.95 21.95 5.02
CA LYS A 577 -15.05 21.62 3.89
C LYS A 577 -15.32 20.21 3.38
N TRP A 578 -15.46 19.22 4.26
CA TRP A 578 -15.79 17.84 3.87
C TRP A 578 -17.13 17.77 3.10
N ILE A 579 -18.23 18.30 3.66
CA ILE A 579 -19.55 18.28 3.00
C ILE A 579 -19.50 18.97 1.63
N MET A 580 -18.86 20.14 1.54
CA MET A 580 -18.78 20.89 0.28
C MET A 580 -17.88 20.24 -0.78
N ASN A 581 -16.97 19.36 -0.37
CA ASN A 581 -16.07 18.63 -1.26
C ASN A 581 -16.69 17.35 -1.84
N ILE A 582 -17.77 16.80 -1.26
CA ILE A 582 -18.46 15.59 -1.77
C ILE A 582 -18.97 15.75 -3.22
N GLY A 583 -19.16 16.99 -3.70
CA GLY A 583 -19.69 17.29 -5.04
C GLY A 583 -18.84 18.21 -5.92
N ARG A 584 -17.55 18.45 -5.61
CA ARG A 584 -16.68 19.36 -6.38
C ARG A 584 -15.28 18.78 -6.63
N GLU A 585 -15.21 17.78 -7.51
CA GLU A 585 -13.99 17.00 -7.69
C GLU A 585 -13.05 17.42 -8.83
N ASP A 586 -13.50 18.10 -9.89
CA ASP A 586 -12.64 18.29 -11.08
C ASP A 586 -11.52 19.36 -10.95
N VAL A 587 -11.28 19.95 -9.76
CA VAL A 587 -10.27 21.05 -9.58
C VAL A 587 -9.32 20.89 -8.39
N ASN A 588 -9.73 20.28 -7.27
CA ASN A 588 -8.87 20.17 -6.07
C ASN A 588 -9.27 19.00 -5.16
N ILE A 589 -9.00 17.76 -5.59
CA ILE A 589 -9.13 16.60 -4.71
C ILE A 589 -7.84 16.43 -3.91
N ASP A 590 -7.91 16.81 -2.65
CA ASP A 590 -7.13 16.17 -1.59
C ASP A 590 -7.76 14.77 -1.42
N HIS A 591 -7.11 13.69 -1.88
CA HIS A 591 -7.63 12.31 -1.82
C HIS A 591 -7.57 11.78 -0.37
N ASP A 592 -8.47 12.29 0.47
CA ASP A 592 -8.62 12.01 1.91
C ASP A 592 -9.31 10.64 2.19
N SER A 593 -9.18 9.65 1.28
CA SER A 593 -9.82 8.32 1.41
C SER A 593 -9.23 7.26 0.46
N PRO A 594 -8.22 6.46 0.87
CA PRO A 594 -7.73 5.34 0.06
C PRO A 594 -8.67 4.11 0.04
N ASP A 595 -9.71 4.10 0.87
CA ASP A 595 -10.45 2.89 1.23
C ASP A 595 -11.60 2.57 0.26
N SER A 596 -11.25 2.22 -0.97
CA SER A 596 -11.97 1.14 -1.65
C SER A 596 -11.34 -0.16 -1.17
N MET A 597 -12.12 -1.00 -0.49
CA MET A 597 -11.65 -2.27 0.08
C MET A 597 -11.20 -3.27 -1.01
N GLU A 598 -11.59 -2.98 -2.26
CA GLU A 598 -10.93 -3.41 -3.50
C GLU A 598 -10.10 -2.23 -4.03
N THR A 599 -8.81 -2.16 -3.70
CA THR A 599 -7.90 -1.01 -3.92
C THR A 599 -7.54 -0.79 -5.40
N GLY A 600 -8.52 -0.63 -6.29
CA GLY A 600 -8.35 -0.76 -7.73
C GLY A 600 -8.26 0.52 -8.55
N ASN A 601 -8.85 1.64 -8.11
CA ASN A 601 -8.97 2.84 -8.95
C ASN A 601 -8.69 4.13 -8.18
N GLN A 602 -7.44 4.58 -8.18
CA GLN A 602 -7.06 5.92 -7.72
C GLN A 602 -6.74 6.83 -8.91
N ASN A 603 -7.76 7.46 -9.50
CA ASN A 603 -7.55 8.54 -10.47
C ASN A 603 -6.96 9.76 -9.75
N VAL A 604 -5.63 9.87 -9.71
CA VAL A 604 -4.93 10.98 -9.03
C VAL A 604 -4.93 12.24 -9.89
N TYR A 605 -5.46 13.33 -9.35
CA TYR A 605 -5.47 14.65 -10.00
C TYR A 605 -4.03 15.16 -10.21
N MET A 606 -3.64 15.33 -11.47
CA MET A 606 -2.26 15.57 -11.90
C MET A 606 -1.72 17.00 -11.70
N GLY A 607 -2.55 17.91 -11.17
CA GLY A 607 -2.16 19.29 -10.87
C GLY A 607 -2.64 20.31 -11.90
N ALA A 608 -2.52 21.59 -11.52
CA ALA A 608 -3.02 22.71 -12.31
C ALA A 608 -2.21 23.02 -13.58
N GLY A 609 -1.06 22.37 -13.81
CA GLY A 609 -0.36 22.40 -15.10
C GLY A 609 -0.93 21.40 -16.13
N PHE A 610 -1.73 20.42 -15.69
CA PHE A 610 -2.19 19.30 -16.52
C PHE A 610 -3.70 19.32 -16.78
N ASN A 611 -4.49 19.89 -15.86
CA ASN A 611 -5.96 19.79 -15.89
C ASN A 611 -6.76 21.04 -16.33
N PRO A 612 -6.25 22.29 -16.35
CA PRO A 612 -6.65 23.21 -17.40
C PRO A 612 -5.90 22.79 -18.66
N LYS A 613 -6.35 21.68 -19.28
CA LYS A 613 -5.97 21.41 -20.67
C LYS A 613 -6.42 22.63 -21.46
N LYS A 614 -5.46 23.47 -21.87
CA LYS A 614 -5.67 24.45 -22.92
C LYS A 614 -6.06 23.63 -24.14
N ASP A 615 -7.36 23.58 -24.42
CA ASP A 615 -7.95 22.73 -25.44
C ASP A 615 -7.28 23.12 -26.77
N PRO A 616 -6.45 22.25 -27.38
CA PRO A 616 -5.63 22.65 -28.53
C PRO A 616 -6.51 23.02 -29.73
N GLU A 617 -7.76 22.57 -29.72
CA GLU A 617 -8.79 22.87 -30.71
C GLU A 617 -9.59 24.15 -30.39
N HIS A 618 -9.58 24.66 -29.14
CA HIS A 618 -10.51 25.71 -28.68
C HIS A 618 -9.91 26.74 -27.72
N LEU A 619 -10.05 28.02 -28.05
CA LEU A 619 -9.77 29.16 -27.16
C LEU A 619 -10.80 29.25 -26.00
N PRO A 620 -10.46 29.91 -24.88
CA PRO A 620 -11.39 30.07 -23.75
C PRO A 620 -12.70 30.80 -24.17
N PRO A 621 -13.86 30.37 -23.65
CA PRO A 621 -15.18 30.83 -24.12
C PRO A 621 -15.48 32.28 -23.71
N THR A 622 -15.44 33.20 -24.68
CA THR A 622 -15.77 34.61 -24.50
C THR A 622 -17.28 34.83 -24.48
N THR A 623 -18.01 34.19 -25.40
CA THR A 623 -19.45 34.39 -25.62
C THR A 623 -20.32 33.43 -24.80
N SER A 624 -21.51 33.86 -24.36
CA SER A 624 -22.48 33.00 -23.64
C SER A 624 -22.84 31.72 -24.39
N TRP A 625 -22.93 31.76 -25.72
CA TRP A 625 -23.14 30.56 -26.56
C TRP A 625 -21.96 29.58 -26.51
N GLN A 626 -20.71 30.08 -26.44
CA GLN A 626 -19.53 29.22 -26.29
C GLN A 626 -19.46 28.62 -24.88
N ARG A 627 -19.93 29.34 -23.85
CA ARG A 627 -20.06 28.81 -22.48
C ARG A 627 -21.10 27.69 -22.42
N PHE A 628 -22.24 27.87 -23.08
CA PHE A 628 -23.26 26.82 -23.24
C PHE A 628 -22.73 25.63 -24.05
N GLY A 629 -22.08 25.88 -25.19
CA GLY A 629 -21.47 24.85 -26.05
C GLY A 629 -20.39 24.03 -25.34
N ASN A 630 -19.59 24.63 -24.45
CA ASN A 630 -18.66 23.90 -23.58
C ASN A 630 -19.39 23.02 -22.55
N GLY A 631 -20.54 23.46 -22.05
CA GLY A 631 -21.46 22.62 -21.27
C GLY A 631 -21.90 21.39 -22.07
N VAL A 632 -22.36 21.58 -23.31
CA VAL A 632 -22.76 20.48 -24.20
C VAL A 632 -21.58 19.56 -24.55
N ARG A 633 -20.38 20.09 -24.87
CA ARG A 633 -19.14 19.30 -25.15
C ARG A 633 -18.72 18.43 -23.96
N THR A 634 -19.22 18.69 -22.74
CA THR A 634 -18.99 17.85 -21.57
C THR A 634 -19.80 16.55 -21.60
N ILE A 635 -20.98 16.53 -22.23
CA ILE A 635 -21.84 15.34 -22.28
C ILE A 635 -21.21 14.20 -23.13
N PRO A 636 -20.74 14.41 -24.37
CA PRO A 636 -20.04 13.38 -25.12
C PRO A 636 -18.76 12.89 -24.43
N ARG A 637 -18.00 13.80 -23.78
CA ARG A 637 -16.80 13.41 -23.01
C ARG A 637 -17.13 12.52 -21.81
N PHE A 638 -18.27 12.75 -21.15
CA PHE A 638 -18.76 11.89 -20.07
C PHE A 638 -19.21 10.53 -20.64
N LEU A 639 -20.03 10.51 -21.69
CA LEU A 639 -20.54 9.26 -22.27
C LEU A 639 -19.41 8.38 -22.85
N ALA A 640 -18.38 8.99 -23.45
CA ALA A 640 -17.20 8.30 -23.99
C ALA A 640 -16.13 7.97 -22.94
N SER A 641 -16.36 8.29 -21.65
CA SER A 641 -15.37 8.01 -20.60
C SER A 641 -15.29 6.52 -20.28
N PRO A 642 -14.12 6.00 -19.82
CA PRO A 642 -13.99 4.59 -19.42
C PRO A 642 -14.89 4.25 -18.22
N GLU A 643 -15.19 5.22 -17.35
CA GLU A 643 -16.12 5.08 -16.23
C GLU A 643 -17.57 4.88 -16.73
N SER A 644 -17.99 5.64 -17.75
CA SER A 644 -19.29 5.46 -18.44
C SER A 644 -19.35 4.10 -19.13
N ALA A 645 -18.32 3.73 -19.88
CA ALA A 645 -18.24 2.43 -20.56
C ALA A 645 -18.33 1.25 -19.57
N PHE A 646 -17.75 1.37 -18.38
CA PHE A 646 -17.92 0.41 -17.30
C PHE A 646 -19.37 0.34 -16.80
N GLY A 647 -19.98 1.47 -16.45
CA GLY A 647 -21.38 1.51 -16.01
C GLY A 647 -22.34 0.90 -17.03
N PHE A 648 -22.06 1.13 -18.33
CA PHE A 648 -22.84 0.56 -19.44
C PHE A 648 -22.73 -0.97 -19.50
N ARG A 649 -21.52 -1.53 -19.36
CA ARG A 649 -21.33 -2.99 -19.30
C ARG A 649 -22.07 -3.63 -18.13
N VAL A 650 -22.02 -3.02 -16.95
CA VAL A 650 -22.75 -3.52 -15.77
C VAL A 650 -24.26 -3.51 -16.04
N ALA A 651 -24.79 -2.43 -16.63
CA ALA A 651 -26.20 -2.34 -16.98
C ALA A 651 -26.62 -3.41 -18.02
N CYS A 652 -25.83 -3.63 -19.07
CA CYS A 652 -26.07 -4.68 -20.06
C CYS A 652 -25.96 -6.09 -19.48
N ALA A 653 -25.00 -6.34 -18.58
CA ALA A 653 -24.84 -7.62 -17.89
C ALA A 653 -26.04 -7.91 -16.99
N THR A 654 -26.45 -6.94 -16.16
CA THR A 654 -27.64 -7.05 -15.31
C THR A 654 -28.89 -7.27 -16.15
N LEU A 655 -29.07 -6.53 -17.25
CA LEU A 655 -30.25 -6.67 -18.12
C LEU A 655 -30.25 -8.00 -18.92
N SER A 656 -29.09 -8.59 -19.21
CA SER A 656 -29.02 -9.90 -19.90
C SER A 656 -29.75 -11.01 -19.14
N ILE A 657 -29.73 -10.98 -17.80
CA ILE A 657 -30.56 -11.85 -16.94
C ILE A 657 -31.93 -11.19 -16.69
N GLY A 658 -31.97 -9.88 -16.51
CA GLY A 658 -33.19 -9.12 -16.21
C GLY A 658 -34.29 -9.22 -17.27
N ILE A 659 -33.96 -9.41 -18.55
CA ILE A 659 -34.94 -9.63 -19.64
C ILE A 659 -35.90 -10.78 -19.31
N ILE A 660 -35.43 -11.83 -18.62
CA ILE A 660 -36.25 -12.98 -18.22
C ILE A 660 -37.40 -12.55 -17.27
N ALA A 661 -37.22 -11.49 -16.47
CA ALA A 661 -38.27 -10.90 -15.62
C ALA A 661 -39.30 -10.05 -16.37
N TYR A 662 -38.97 -9.62 -17.60
CA TYR A 662 -39.73 -8.63 -18.37
C TYR A 662 -40.50 -9.23 -19.56
N LEU A 663 -40.51 -10.55 -19.74
CA LEU A 663 -41.26 -11.25 -20.79
C LEU A 663 -42.36 -12.14 -20.18
N GLU A 664 -43.52 -12.17 -20.84
CA GLU A 664 -44.73 -12.86 -20.36
C GLU A 664 -44.51 -14.35 -20.06
N HIS A 665 -43.84 -15.07 -20.97
CA HIS A 665 -43.61 -16.50 -20.83
C HIS A 665 -42.52 -16.88 -19.81
N THR A 666 -41.69 -15.93 -19.36
CA THR A 666 -40.52 -16.24 -18.51
C THR A 666 -40.53 -15.56 -17.14
N ILE A 667 -41.45 -14.62 -16.89
CA ILE A 667 -41.55 -13.93 -15.58
C ILE A 667 -41.82 -14.90 -14.43
N ASP A 668 -42.66 -15.92 -14.64
CA ASP A 668 -42.92 -16.99 -13.66
C ASP A 668 -41.66 -17.81 -13.37
N PHE A 669 -40.88 -18.17 -14.39
CA PHE A 669 -39.58 -18.84 -14.24
C PHE A 669 -38.56 -17.97 -13.47
N PHE A 670 -38.47 -16.68 -13.79
CA PHE A 670 -37.59 -15.73 -13.10
C PHE A 670 -37.89 -15.65 -11.60
N VAL A 671 -39.18 -15.58 -11.23
CA VAL A 671 -39.63 -15.54 -9.85
C VAL A 671 -39.35 -16.88 -9.15
N ARG A 672 -39.78 -18.01 -9.73
CA ARG A 672 -39.58 -19.36 -9.14
C ARG A 672 -38.12 -19.68 -8.89
N GLN A 673 -37.25 -19.41 -9.87
CA GLN A 673 -35.80 -19.68 -9.79
C GLN A 673 -34.99 -18.54 -9.13
N ARG A 674 -35.65 -17.47 -8.67
CA ARG A 674 -35.06 -16.38 -7.88
C ARG A 674 -33.87 -15.69 -8.56
N LEU A 675 -33.92 -15.55 -9.89
CA LEU A 675 -32.81 -15.08 -10.72
C LEU A 675 -32.38 -13.63 -10.43
N VAL A 676 -33.19 -12.86 -9.70
CA VAL A 676 -32.81 -11.55 -9.12
C VAL A 676 -31.48 -11.61 -8.35
N TRP A 677 -31.14 -12.76 -7.74
CA TRP A 677 -29.86 -12.93 -7.05
C TRP A 677 -28.66 -13.00 -7.99
N ALA A 678 -28.81 -13.58 -9.19
CA ALA A 678 -27.77 -13.55 -10.22
C ALA A 678 -27.52 -12.11 -10.72
N MET A 679 -28.57 -11.29 -10.83
CA MET A 679 -28.47 -9.86 -11.17
C MET A 679 -27.75 -9.05 -10.08
N ILE A 680 -28.04 -9.33 -8.79
CA ILE A 680 -27.35 -8.72 -7.65
C ILE A 680 -25.86 -9.10 -7.65
N ILE A 681 -25.52 -10.36 -7.93
CA ILE A 681 -24.12 -10.82 -8.03
C ILE A 681 -23.36 -10.11 -9.16
N ILE A 682 -23.99 -9.81 -10.29
CA ILE A 682 -23.38 -8.99 -11.36
C ILE A 682 -23.08 -7.58 -10.86
N ALA A 683 -24.06 -6.92 -10.23
CA ALA A 683 -23.92 -5.54 -9.77
C ALA A 683 -22.85 -5.39 -8.67
N ILE A 684 -22.75 -6.35 -7.74
CA ILE A 684 -21.70 -6.42 -6.72
C ILE A 684 -20.36 -6.87 -7.33
N GLY A 685 -20.39 -7.76 -8.32
CA GLY A 685 -19.24 -8.57 -8.72
C GLY A 685 -18.33 -7.99 -9.80
N MET A 686 -18.85 -7.13 -10.67
CA MET A 686 -18.05 -6.50 -11.74
C MET A 686 -17.20 -5.35 -11.20
N SER A 687 -15.88 -5.45 -11.37
CA SER A 687 -14.91 -4.37 -11.13
C SER A 687 -14.42 -3.77 -12.45
N MET A 688 -13.79 -2.59 -12.41
CA MET A 688 -13.40 -1.87 -13.64
C MET A 688 -12.32 -2.57 -14.46
N THR A 689 -11.48 -3.42 -13.86
CA THR A 689 -10.41 -4.12 -14.57
C THR A 689 -10.68 -5.61 -14.72
N SER A 690 -10.17 -6.19 -15.80
CA SER A 690 -10.33 -7.60 -16.17
C SER A 690 -9.71 -8.56 -15.15
N GLY A 691 -8.48 -8.31 -14.70
CA GLY A 691 -7.75 -9.20 -13.79
C GLY A 691 -8.39 -9.26 -12.39
N GLN A 692 -8.82 -8.12 -11.85
CA GLN A 692 -9.59 -8.07 -10.60
C GLN A 692 -10.93 -8.79 -10.72
N SER A 693 -11.66 -8.56 -11.82
CA SER A 693 -12.95 -9.21 -12.07
C SER A 693 -12.82 -10.73 -12.23
N PHE A 694 -11.76 -11.23 -12.88
CA PHE A 694 -11.52 -12.68 -13.03
C PHE A 694 -11.10 -13.36 -11.72
N PHE A 695 -10.21 -12.75 -10.93
CA PHE A 695 -9.89 -13.27 -9.60
C PHE A 695 -11.13 -13.25 -8.69
N GLY A 696 -11.91 -12.16 -8.73
CA GLY A 696 -13.18 -12.04 -8.01
C GLY A 696 -14.23 -13.07 -8.46
N PHE A 697 -14.28 -13.44 -9.73
CA PHE A 697 -15.15 -14.51 -10.25
C PHE A 697 -14.83 -15.86 -9.59
N PHE A 698 -13.58 -16.31 -9.64
CA PHE A 698 -13.18 -17.58 -9.03
C PHE A 698 -13.34 -17.55 -7.50
N GLY A 699 -12.99 -16.43 -6.88
CA GLY A 699 -13.20 -16.20 -5.45
C GLY A 699 -14.66 -16.34 -5.04
N ARG A 700 -15.61 -15.71 -5.76
CA ARG A 700 -17.04 -15.77 -5.43
C ARG A 700 -17.64 -17.17 -5.60
N ILE A 701 -17.22 -17.92 -6.62
CA ILE A 701 -17.62 -19.33 -6.76
C ILE A 701 -17.07 -20.16 -5.59
N ALA A 702 -15.78 -20.06 -5.30
CA ALA A 702 -15.15 -20.80 -4.19
C ALA A 702 -15.78 -20.46 -2.83
N GLY A 703 -16.01 -19.17 -2.53
CA GLY A 703 -16.70 -18.73 -1.33
C GLY A 703 -18.15 -19.23 -1.26
N THR A 704 -18.84 -19.34 -2.39
CA THR A 704 -20.21 -19.90 -2.42
C THR A 704 -20.23 -21.41 -2.19
N VAL A 705 -19.23 -22.14 -2.69
CA VAL A 705 -19.06 -23.59 -2.39
C VAL A 705 -18.81 -23.80 -0.89
N LEU A 706 -17.95 -22.98 -0.28
CA LEU A 706 -17.72 -23.03 1.17
C LEU A 706 -19.00 -22.71 1.96
N ALA A 707 -19.71 -21.63 1.61
CA ALA A 707 -20.97 -21.25 2.24
C ALA A 707 -22.06 -22.33 2.11
N MET A 708 -22.12 -23.05 0.98
CA MET A 708 -23.02 -24.19 0.79
C MET A 708 -22.72 -25.31 1.80
N VAL A 709 -21.45 -25.73 1.91
CA VAL A 709 -21.01 -26.77 2.86
C VAL A 709 -21.26 -26.32 4.30
N PHE A 710 -20.88 -25.10 4.65
CA PHE A 710 -21.08 -24.56 5.99
C PHE A 710 -22.57 -24.45 6.35
N SER A 711 -23.44 -24.01 5.43
CA SER A 711 -24.89 -23.92 5.69
C SER A 711 -25.54 -25.27 6.01
N ILE A 712 -25.10 -26.35 5.34
CA ILE A 712 -25.54 -27.72 5.64
C ILE A 712 -25.11 -28.09 7.06
N VAL A 713 -23.83 -27.87 7.41
CA VAL A 713 -23.27 -28.18 8.73
C VAL A 713 -23.95 -27.37 9.85
N ILE A 714 -24.17 -26.07 9.65
CA ILE A 714 -24.83 -25.15 10.59
C ILE A 714 -26.28 -25.57 10.90
N TRP A 715 -26.98 -26.17 9.93
CA TRP A 715 -28.38 -26.58 10.11
C TRP A 715 -28.54 -27.94 10.82
N TYR A 716 -27.73 -28.93 10.44
CA TYR A 716 -27.89 -30.30 10.91
C TYR A 716 -27.20 -30.59 12.25
N ILE A 717 -26.09 -29.92 12.60
CA ILE A 717 -25.47 -30.05 13.94
C ILE A 717 -26.45 -29.81 15.10
N PRO A 718 -27.22 -28.69 15.13
CA PRO A 718 -28.16 -28.41 16.21
C PRO A 718 -29.53 -29.09 16.04
N ASP A 719 -29.62 -30.17 15.25
CA ASP A 719 -30.88 -30.87 14.92
C ASP A 719 -32.01 -29.92 14.51
N GLN A 720 -31.68 -28.96 13.64
CA GLN A 720 -32.63 -27.97 13.09
C GLN A 720 -33.30 -27.05 14.14
N GLN A 721 -32.83 -27.04 15.41
CA GLN A 721 -33.38 -26.20 16.47
C GLN A 721 -32.95 -24.74 16.26
N THR A 722 -33.91 -23.82 16.12
CA THR A 722 -33.67 -22.41 15.75
C THR A 722 -32.63 -21.72 16.62
N ALA A 723 -32.66 -21.92 17.95
CA ALA A 723 -31.68 -21.33 18.86
C ALA A 723 -30.26 -21.86 18.61
N GLY A 724 -30.11 -23.18 18.43
CA GLY A 724 -28.82 -23.80 18.11
C GLY A 724 -28.29 -23.38 16.74
N VAL A 725 -29.15 -23.32 15.71
CA VAL A 725 -28.79 -22.83 14.36
C VAL A 725 -28.21 -21.42 14.41
N ILE A 726 -28.81 -20.51 15.19
CA ILE A 726 -28.32 -19.12 15.33
C ILE A 726 -26.95 -19.07 16.03
N VAL A 727 -26.73 -19.89 17.07
CA VAL A 727 -25.45 -19.96 17.80
C VAL A 727 -24.33 -20.56 16.93
N ILE A 728 -24.62 -21.64 16.20
CA ILE A 728 -23.64 -22.27 15.30
C ILE A 728 -23.35 -21.35 14.10
N LEU A 729 -24.36 -20.67 13.55
CA LEU A 729 -24.16 -19.66 12.51
C LEU A 729 -23.21 -18.54 12.97
N TRP A 730 -23.42 -18.01 14.18
CA TRP A 730 -22.53 -17.01 14.76
C TRP A 730 -21.08 -17.50 14.87
N LEU A 731 -20.87 -18.75 15.28
CA LEU A 731 -19.55 -19.37 15.40
C LEU A 731 -18.86 -19.48 14.04
N PHE A 732 -19.58 -19.89 12.99
CA PHE A 732 -19.03 -19.94 11.63
C PHE A 732 -18.66 -18.55 11.12
N ILE A 733 -19.56 -17.55 11.23
CA ILE A 733 -19.25 -16.17 10.81
C ILE A 733 -18.07 -15.61 11.61
N PHE A 734 -17.95 -15.93 12.91
CA PHE A 734 -16.81 -15.54 13.73
C PHE A 734 -15.49 -16.10 13.19
N LEU A 735 -15.46 -17.36 12.76
CA LEU A 735 -14.29 -17.99 12.13
C LEU A 735 -14.00 -17.41 10.73
N GLU A 736 -15.02 -17.13 9.92
CA GLU A 736 -14.86 -16.47 8.60
C GLU A 736 -14.27 -15.06 8.74
N MET A 737 -14.62 -14.33 9.81
CA MET A 737 -14.07 -13.00 10.10
C MET A 737 -12.55 -13.02 10.38
N TYR A 738 -11.97 -14.14 10.83
CA TYR A 738 -10.50 -14.26 10.94
C TYR A 738 -9.85 -14.16 9.55
N LEU A 739 -10.40 -14.88 8.58
CA LEU A 739 -9.88 -14.94 7.22
C LEU A 739 -10.11 -13.62 6.47
N PHE A 740 -11.25 -12.96 6.73
CA PHE A 740 -11.53 -11.60 6.29
C PHE A 740 -10.48 -10.59 6.77
N ILE A 741 -10.06 -10.65 8.05
CA ILE A 741 -9.09 -9.71 8.63
C ILE A 741 -7.66 -10.02 8.20
N LYS A 742 -7.25 -11.29 8.18
CA LYS A 742 -5.85 -11.68 7.89
C LYS A 742 -5.50 -11.68 6.40
N PHE A 743 -6.46 -11.93 5.51
CA PHE A 743 -6.22 -12.03 4.07
C PHE A 743 -6.97 -10.95 3.30
N PRO A 744 -6.52 -9.68 3.33
CA PRO A 744 -7.23 -8.56 2.72
C PRO A 744 -7.50 -8.75 1.22
N ARG A 745 -6.59 -9.44 0.52
CA ARG A 745 -6.73 -9.80 -0.90
C ARG A 745 -7.97 -10.68 -1.20
N LEU A 746 -8.52 -11.37 -0.20
CA LEU A 746 -9.68 -12.27 -0.33
C LEU A 746 -10.97 -11.70 0.28
N ILE A 747 -11.00 -10.42 0.70
CA ILE A 747 -12.16 -9.82 1.37
C ILE A 747 -13.47 -10.02 0.59
N ALA A 748 -13.50 -9.76 -0.71
CA ALA A 748 -14.71 -9.94 -1.53
C ALA A 748 -15.22 -11.39 -1.56
N THR A 749 -14.31 -12.37 -1.46
CA THR A 749 -14.65 -13.80 -1.38
C THR A 749 -15.34 -14.11 -0.06
N TRP A 750 -14.78 -13.66 1.05
CA TRP A 750 -15.34 -13.90 2.38
C TRP A 750 -16.64 -13.16 2.62
N ILE A 751 -16.82 -11.94 2.08
CA ILE A 751 -18.12 -11.25 2.09
C ILE A 751 -19.20 -12.10 1.40
N VAL A 752 -18.92 -12.62 0.21
CA VAL A 752 -19.90 -13.44 -0.52
C VAL A 752 -20.16 -14.79 0.17
N CYS A 753 -19.15 -15.37 0.84
CA CYS A 753 -19.31 -16.55 1.70
C CYS A 753 -20.32 -16.26 2.84
N ILE A 754 -20.03 -15.25 3.67
CA ILE A 754 -20.88 -14.83 4.80
C ILE A 754 -22.30 -14.45 4.34
N VAL A 755 -22.42 -13.64 3.28
CA VAL A 755 -23.72 -13.21 2.73
C VAL A 755 -24.54 -14.41 2.24
N THR A 756 -23.92 -15.37 1.56
CA THR A 756 -24.62 -16.55 1.05
C THR A 756 -25.06 -17.48 2.17
N GLN A 757 -24.22 -17.67 3.19
CA GLN A 757 -24.54 -18.45 4.39
C GLN A 757 -25.70 -17.82 5.19
N VAL A 758 -25.65 -16.50 5.43
CA VAL A 758 -26.72 -15.71 6.04
C VAL A 758 -28.03 -15.80 5.24
N LEU A 759 -27.94 -15.82 3.91
CA LEU A 759 -29.09 -15.91 3.01
C LEU A 759 -29.74 -17.30 3.03
N ILE A 760 -28.96 -18.39 2.99
CA ILE A 760 -29.48 -19.77 3.01
C ILE A 760 -30.17 -20.04 4.35
N ILE A 761 -29.46 -19.81 5.48
CA ILE A 761 -30.00 -20.03 6.82
C ILE A 761 -31.16 -19.07 7.12
N GLY A 762 -31.04 -17.80 6.72
CA GLY A 762 -32.07 -16.78 6.92
C GLY A 762 -33.38 -17.09 6.19
N TYR A 763 -33.32 -17.66 4.97
CA TYR A 763 -34.51 -18.07 4.23
C TYR A 763 -35.26 -19.21 4.93
N GLU A 764 -34.53 -20.20 5.45
CA GLU A 764 -35.13 -21.37 6.12
C GLU A 764 -35.71 -21.04 7.49
N LEU A 765 -34.98 -20.27 8.29
CA LEU A 765 -35.50 -19.70 9.53
C LEU A 765 -36.69 -18.76 9.27
N GLN A 766 -36.77 -18.13 8.10
CA GLN A 766 -37.95 -17.37 7.70
C GLN A 766 -39.14 -18.28 7.41
N VAL A 767 -38.99 -19.31 6.58
CA VAL A 767 -40.09 -20.26 6.28
C VAL A 767 -40.59 -20.92 7.55
N LYS A 768 -39.69 -21.33 8.46
CA LYS A 768 -40.04 -21.91 9.76
C LYS A 768 -40.81 -20.95 10.67
N LYS A 769 -40.66 -19.63 10.50
CA LYS A 769 -41.33 -18.60 11.30
C LYS A 769 -42.68 -18.15 10.72
N ILE A 770 -42.76 -17.86 9.41
CA ILE A 770 -43.99 -17.37 8.76
C ILE A 770 -44.87 -18.49 8.17
N GLY A 771 -44.37 -19.72 8.11
CA GLY A 771 -45.04 -20.85 7.50
C GLY A 771 -44.87 -20.93 5.98
N GLN A 772 -44.94 -22.16 5.45
CA GLN A 772 -44.74 -22.44 4.03
C GLN A 772 -45.76 -21.72 3.13
N GLN A 773 -47.02 -21.58 3.56
CA GLN A 773 -48.09 -20.95 2.78
C GLN A 773 -47.78 -19.46 2.50
N LEU A 774 -47.40 -18.69 3.52
CA LEU A 774 -47.04 -17.28 3.34
C LEU A 774 -45.71 -17.11 2.60
N SER A 775 -44.75 -18.01 2.80
CA SER A 775 -43.49 -17.97 2.05
C SER A 775 -43.66 -18.33 0.57
N ALA A 776 -44.64 -19.17 0.21
CA ALA A 776 -44.94 -19.55 -1.17
C ALA A 776 -45.87 -18.54 -1.89
N ALA A 777 -46.56 -17.67 -1.16
CA ALA A 777 -47.48 -16.67 -1.70
C ALA A 777 -46.82 -15.67 -2.68
N THR A 778 -45.50 -15.53 -2.66
CA THR A 778 -44.72 -14.74 -3.63
C THR A 778 -44.43 -15.47 -4.95
N GLY A 779 -45.00 -16.66 -5.16
CA GLY A 779 -44.75 -17.50 -6.35
C GLY A 779 -43.43 -18.27 -6.29
N GLN A 780 -42.76 -18.30 -5.14
CA GLN A 780 -41.49 -19.01 -4.95
C GLN A 780 -41.72 -20.38 -4.30
N PRO A 781 -41.31 -21.50 -4.93
CA PRO A 781 -41.38 -22.80 -4.28
C PRO A 781 -40.45 -22.85 -3.06
N TYR A 782 -40.87 -23.63 -2.06
CA TYR A 782 -40.03 -24.02 -0.93
C TYR A 782 -39.10 -25.17 -1.34
N TYR A 783 -37.82 -25.03 -1.03
CA TYR A 783 -36.78 -26.03 -1.20
C TYR A 783 -36.05 -26.15 0.14
N ALA A 784 -35.77 -27.38 0.58
CA ALA A 784 -34.98 -27.63 1.77
C ALA A 784 -33.49 -27.31 1.51
N ILE A 785 -32.70 -27.05 2.55
CA ILE A 785 -31.28 -26.64 2.45
C ILE A 785 -30.44 -27.45 1.47
N PHE A 786 -30.57 -28.78 1.48
CA PHE A 786 -29.78 -29.65 0.61
C PHE A 786 -30.08 -29.46 -0.89
N GLU A 787 -31.23 -28.88 -1.25
CA GLU A 787 -31.58 -28.46 -2.61
C GLU A 787 -31.29 -26.97 -2.80
N LEU A 788 -31.73 -26.13 -1.85
CA LEU A 788 -31.62 -24.68 -1.92
C LEU A 788 -30.17 -24.20 -2.04
N ALA A 789 -29.23 -24.81 -1.30
CA ALA A 789 -27.84 -24.38 -1.29
C ALA A 789 -27.11 -24.68 -2.62
N PRO A 790 -27.25 -25.86 -3.26
CA PRO A 790 -26.86 -26.07 -4.65
C PRO A 790 -27.53 -25.13 -5.65
N TYR A 791 -28.84 -24.84 -5.52
CA TYR A 791 -29.50 -23.84 -6.38
C TYR A 791 -28.87 -22.45 -6.21
N ARG A 792 -28.47 -22.06 -4.98
CA ARG A 792 -27.73 -20.80 -4.77
C ARG A 792 -26.39 -20.81 -5.47
N LEU A 793 -25.60 -21.87 -5.34
CA LEU A 793 -24.34 -22.03 -6.06
C LEU A 793 -24.53 -21.89 -7.59
N ALA A 794 -25.55 -22.54 -8.15
CA ALA A 794 -25.89 -22.41 -9.57
C ALA A 794 -26.24 -20.96 -9.97
N THR A 795 -27.06 -20.25 -9.19
CA THR A 795 -27.41 -18.84 -9.48
C THR A 795 -26.21 -17.89 -9.38
N VAL A 796 -25.31 -18.10 -8.42
CA VAL A 796 -24.08 -17.29 -8.27
C VAL A 796 -23.11 -17.60 -9.41
N ALA A 797 -22.92 -18.87 -9.78
CA ALA A 797 -22.10 -19.27 -10.91
C ALA A 797 -22.63 -18.69 -12.24
N ALA A 798 -23.94 -18.74 -12.48
CA ALA A 798 -24.57 -18.17 -13.67
C ALA A 798 -24.41 -16.64 -13.73
N GLY A 799 -24.69 -15.91 -12.63
CA GLY A 799 -24.46 -14.47 -12.56
C GLY A 799 -23.00 -14.08 -12.76
N SER A 800 -22.08 -14.85 -12.17
CA SER A 800 -20.63 -14.65 -12.31
C SER A 800 -20.16 -14.94 -13.75
N PHE A 801 -20.73 -15.94 -14.43
CA PHE A 801 -20.44 -16.26 -15.82
C PHE A 801 -20.93 -15.18 -16.80
N VAL A 802 -22.12 -14.63 -16.59
CA VAL A 802 -22.61 -13.48 -17.37
C VAL A 802 -21.74 -12.23 -17.13
N ALA A 803 -21.33 -11.98 -15.87
CA ALA A 803 -20.37 -10.92 -15.55
C ALA A 803 -19.02 -11.12 -16.26
N PHE A 804 -18.52 -12.36 -16.34
CA PHE A 804 -17.29 -12.71 -17.06
C PHE A 804 -17.38 -12.37 -18.56
N ILE A 805 -18.48 -12.73 -19.22
CA ILE A 805 -18.74 -12.40 -20.65
C ILE A 805 -18.69 -10.87 -20.86
N TRP A 806 -19.43 -10.10 -20.05
CA TRP A 806 -19.50 -8.63 -20.17
C TRP A 806 -18.24 -7.90 -19.66
N THR A 807 -17.35 -8.58 -18.94
CA THR A 807 -16.01 -8.06 -18.62
C THR A 807 -15.13 -8.06 -19.88
N ILE A 808 -15.23 -9.10 -20.70
CA ILE A 808 -14.48 -9.25 -21.95
C ILE A 808 -15.11 -8.44 -23.09
N PHE A 809 -16.42 -8.53 -23.28
CA PHE A 809 -17.13 -7.95 -24.42
C PHE A 809 -17.32 -6.42 -24.29
N PRO A 810 -17.15 -5.62 -25.36
CA PRO A 810 -16.56 -5.98 -26.66
C PRO A 810 -15.02 -6.01 -26.65
N TYR A 811 -14.37 -5.35 -25.67
CA TYR A 811 -12.93 -5.44 -25.42
C TYR A 811 -12.64 -5.20 -23.92
N PRO A 812 -11.82 -5.99 -23.23
CA PRO A 812 -11.60 -5.84 -21.79
C PRO A 812 -10.88 -4.53 -21.44
N ILE A 813 -11.29 -3.88 -20.34
CA ILE A 813 -10.49 -2.79 -19.76
C ILE A 813 -9.33 -3.44 -18.99
N SER A 814 -8.16 -3.44 -19.63
CA SER A 814 -7.01 -4.21 -19.19
C SER A 814 -6.24 -3.54 -18.05
N ASP A 815 -5.87 -4.31 -17.02
CA ASP A 815 -4.92 -3.90 -15.97
C ASP A 815 -3.58 -3.44 -16.56
N ARG A 816 -3.14 -4.00 -17.70
CA ARG A 816 -1.94 -3.57 -18.43
C ARG A 816 -2.06 -2.13 -18.92
N SER A 817 -3.25 -1.76 -19.41
CA SER A 817 -3.53 -0.42 -19.92
C SER A 817 -3.61 0.61 -18.78
N TRP A 818 -4.06 0.19 -17.60
CA TRP A 818 -4.06 0.99 -16.37
C TRP A 818 -2.64 1.15 -15.83
N LEU A 819 -1.90 0.06 -15.62
CA LEU A 819 -0.50 0.09 -15.19
C LEU A 819 0.33 1.04 -16.06
N ARG A 820 0.15 1.00 -17.39
CA ARG A 820 0.81 1.92 -18.32
C ARG A 820 0.41 3.38 -18.14
N LYS A 821 -0.89 3.68 -18.02
CA LYS A 821 -1.39 5.06 -17.83
C LYS A 821 -1.01 5.64 -16.47
N ASP A 822 -1.06 4.81 -15.43
CA ASP A 822 -0.75 5.17 -14.04
C ASP A 822 0.76 5.34 -13.86
N LEU A 823 1.58 4.49 -14.51
CA LEU A 823 3.04 4.66 -14.52
C LEU A 823 3.43 5.97 -15.23
N GLY A 824 2.87 6.22 -16.43
CA GLY A 824 3.07 7.50 -17.11
C GLY A 824 2.61 8.70 -16.26
N SER A 825 1.56 8.53 -15.46
CA SER A 825 1.11 9.58 -14.52
C SER A 825 2.07 9.77 -13.35
N THR A 826 2.59 8.69 -12.79
CA THR A 826 3.61 8.70 -11.74
C THR A 826 4.89 9.40 -12.22
N LEU A 827 5.35 9.13 -13.46
CA LEU A 827 6.51 9.80 -14.06
C LEU A 827 6.31 11.32 -14.23
N TYR A 828 5.10 11.79 -14.57
CA TYR A 828 4.83 13.23 -14.64
C TYR A 828 4.75 13.89 -13.26
N LEU A 829 4.16 13.22 -12.27
CA LEU A 829 4.19 13.71 -10.89
C LEU A 829 5.62 13.74 -10.35
N LEU A 830 6.48 12.79 -10.75
CA LEU A 830 7.90 12.78 -10.44
C LEU A 830 8.66 13.93 -11.12
N ALA A 831 8.35 14.26 -12.38
CA ALA A 831 8.90 15.44 -13.07
C ALA A 831 8.52 16.75 -12.35
N ASN A 832 7.26 16.88 -11.93
CA ASN A 832 6.77 18.03 -11.17
C ASN A 832 7.43 18.08 -9.76
N TYR A 833 7.60 16.93 -9.12
CA TYR A 833 8.32 16.82 -7.85
C TYR A 833 9.79 17.27 -7.99
N TYR A 834 10.49 16.79 -9.02
CA TYR A 834 11.86 17.20 -9.35
C TYR A 834 11.96 18.71 -9.51
N SER A 835 11.11 19.32 -10.35
CA SER A 835 11.09 20.76 -10.60
C SER A 835 10.85 21.57 -9.31
N ILE A 836 9.96 21.12 -8.44
CA ILE A 836 9.67 21.79 -7.15
C ILE A 836 10.81 21.63 -6.16
N VAL A 837 11.45 20.46 -6.09
CA VAL A 837 12.66 20.25 -5.27
C VAL A 837 13.80 21.14 -5.74
N HIS A 838 14.03 21.25 -7.06
CA HIS A 838 15.01 22.17 -7.63
C HIS A 838 14.69 23.63 -7.27
N SER A 839 13.45 24.09 -7.49
CA SER A 839 13.06 25.46 -7.10
C SER A 839 13.16 25.73 -5.59
N THR A 840 12.99 24.70 -4.73
CA THR A 840 13.24 24.81 -3.29
C THR A 840 14.74 25.00 -3.03
N LEU A 841 15.60 24.27 -3.75
CA LEU A 841 17.05 24.35 -3.65
C LEU A 841 17.54 25.75 -4.02
N THR A 842 17.15 26.24 -5.20
CA THR A 842 17.48 27.59 -5.69
C THR A 842 16.97 28.67 -4.72
N ALA A 843 15.74 28.53 -4.21
CA ALA A 843 15.18 29.49 -3.27
C ALA A 843 15.94 29.57 -1.93
N ARG A 844 16.47 28.44 -1.46
CA ARG A 844 17.30 28.36 -0.24
C ARG A 844 18.68 28.96 -0.41
N MET A 845 19.37 28.61 -1.50
CA MET A 845 20.71 29.13 -1.77
C MET A 845 20.71 30.64 -2.01
N HIS A 846 19.62 31.20 -2.54
CA HIS A 846 19.44 32.63 -2.75
C HIS A 846 18.78 33.38 -1.57
N ASP A 847 18.49 32.72 -0.45
CA ASP A 847 17.76 33.28 0.71
C ASP A 847 16.40 33.93 0.34
N THR A 848 15.72 33.38 -0.68
CA THR A 848 14.39 33.82 -1.14
C THR A 848 13.25 32.93 -0.64
N GLU A 849 13.54 31.91 0.18
CA GLU A 849 12.55 31.03 0.82
C GLU A 849 11.57 31.86 1.69
N GLY A 850 12.09 32.89 2.38
CA GLY A 850 11.32 33.74 3.29
C GLY A 850 10.87 33.00 4.56
N ASP A 851 10.05 33.65 5.37
CA ASP A 851 9.54 33.06 6.61
C ASP A 851 8.55 31.90 6.33
N LEU A 852 8.85 30.70 6.83
CA LEU A 852 8.04 29.50 6.69
C LEU A 852 6.73 29.56 7.50
N ASP A 853 6.66 30.36 8.56
CA ASP A 853 5.44 30.58 9.33
C ASP A 853 4.43 31.46 8.57
N ASN A 854 4.92 32.27 7.61
CA ASN A 854 4.07 33.06 6.73
C ASN A 854 3.54 32.23 5.55
N LYS A 855 2.21 32.05 5.49
CA LYS A 855 1.52 31.25 4.46
C LYS A 855 1.69 31.76 3.03
N ASP A 856 2.05 33.03 2.86
CA ASP A 856 2.26 33.66 1.57
C ASP A 856 3.73 33.67 1.11
N SER A 857 4.66 33.18 1.93
CA SER A 857 6.07 33.07 1.53
C SER A 857 6.27 32.04 0.40
N PRO A 858 7.29 32.23 -0.46
CA PRO A 858 7.67 31.25 -1.47
C PRO A 858 7.95 29.87 -0.85
N GLY A 859 8.69 29.81 0.25
CA GLY A 859 9.04 28.60 0.97
C GLY A 859 7.82 27.81 1.44
N HIS A 860 6.89 28.45 2.17
CA HIS A 860 5.68 27.78 2.65
C HIS A 860 4.83 27.24 1.49
N ARG A 861 4.75 27.97 0.38
CA ARG A 861 4.01 27.55 -0.82
C ARG A 861 4.68 26.36 -1.51
N LEU A 862 6.00 26.41 -1.71
CA LEU A 862 6.78 25.31 -2.30
C LEU A 862 6.70 24.05 -1.43
N GLU A 863 6.90 24.18 -0.12
CA GLU A 863 6.79 23.08 0.85
C GLU A 863 5.41 22.41 0.81
N LYS A 864 4.34 23.21 0.84
CA LYS A 864 2.97 22.71 0.79
C LYS A 864 2.68 21.93 -0.50
N VAL A 865 3.18 22.38 -1.65
CA VAL A 865 3.01 21.66 -2.92
C VAL A 865 3.89 20.41 -2.96
N ARG A 866 5.15 20.49 -2.51
CA ARG A 866 6.08 19.35 -2.36
C ARG A 866 5.46 18.24 -1.53
N HIS A 867 4.94 18.55 -0.34
CA HIS A 867 4.26 17.59 0.53
C HIS A 867 2.99 16.99 -0.13
N LYS A 868 2.23 17.79 -0.87
CA LYS A 868 1.05 17.31 -1.61
C LYS A 868 1.40 16.37 -2.77
N ILE A 869 2.52 16.56 -3.46
CA ILE A 869 2.98 15.66 -4.53
C ILE A 869 3.60 14.39 -3.92
N PHE A 870 4.42 14.51 -2.89
CA PHE A 870 4.99 13.37 -2.17
C PHE A 870 3.90 12.42 -1.65
N GLY A 871 2.86 12.95 -0.99
CA GLY A 871 1.72 12.14 -0.54
C GLY A 871 0.93 11.46 -1.68
N LYS A 872 0.93 12.04 -2.89
CA LYS A 872 0.34 11.39 -4.08
C LYS A 872 1.21 10.28 -4.65
N LEU A 873 2.53 10.49 -4.74
CA LEU A 873 3.46 9.46 -5.19
C LEU A 873 3.44 8.25 -4.24
N LEU A 874 3.41 8.48 -2.93
CA LEU A 874 3.24 7.42 -1.92
C LEU A 874 1.92 6.64 -2.02
N MET A 875 0.88 7.22 -2.61
CA MET A 875 -0.40 6.55 -2.88
C MET A 875 -0.38 5.75 -4.21
N LEU A 876 0.28 6.28 -5.24
CA LEU A 876 0.37 5.64 -6.57
C LEU A 876 1.38 4.49 -6.65
N LEU A 877 2.53 4.58 -5.97
CA LEU A 877 3.54 3.51 -6.02
C LEU A 877 2.99 2.15 -5.55
N PRO A 878 2.14 2.06 -4.51
CA PRO A 878 1.38 0.86 -4.19
C PRO A 878 0.35 0.43 -5.26
N SER A 879 -0.37 1.36 -5.92
CA SER A 879 -1.35 0.99 -6.97
C SER A 879 -0.67 0.37 -8.19
N LEU A 880 0.51 0.85 -8.59
CA LEU A 880 1.30 0.24 -9.65
C LEU A 880 1.67 -1.22 -9.35
N ARG A 881 2.19 -1.49 -8.15
CA ARG A 881 2.49 -2.87 -7.71
C ARG A 881 1.23 -3.74 -7.69
N GLN A 882 0.10 -3.17 -7.26
CA GLN A 882 -1.18 -3.88 -7.24
C GLN A 882 -1.68 -4.21 -8.66
N HIS A 883 -1.66 -3.28 -9.62
CA HIS A 883 -2.03 -3.57 -11.01
C HIS A 883 -1.09 -4.60 -11.64
N SER A 884 0.22 -4.55 -11.34
CA SER A 884 1.18 -5.58 -11.74
C SER A 884 0.78 -6.95 -11.19
N ASP A 885 0.34 -7.07 -9.94
CA ASP A 885 -0.13 -8.36 -9.39
C ASP A 885 -1.47 -8.85 -9.92
N TRP A 886 -2.42 -7.96 -10.26
CA TRP A 886 -3.68 -8.35 -10.90
C TRP A 886 -3.51 -8.75 -12.37
N GLN A 887 -2.53 -8.16 -13.07
CA GLN A 887 -2.17 -8.51 -14.45
C GLN A 887 -1.81 -9.99 -14.64
N LYS A 888 -1.42 -10.72 -13.58
CA LYS A 888 -1.22 -12.18 -13.58
C LYS A 888 -2.50 -12.98 -13.92
N TRP A 889 -3.67 -12.45 -13.58
CA TRP A 889 -4.97 -13.12 -13.73
C TRP A 889 -5.67 -12.78 -15.04
N GLU A 890 -5.17 -11.79 -15.79
CA GLU A 890 -5.75 -11.36 -17.05
C GLU A 890 -5.32 -12.27 -18.22
N ILE A 891 -6.29 -12.72 -19.01
CA ILE A 891 -6.09 -13.46 -20.26
C ILE A 891 -5.16 -12.67 -21.20
N SER A 892 -4.00 -13.24 -21.53
CA SER A 892 -3.06 -12.66 -22.48
C SER A 892 -3.55 -12.82 -23.93
N VAL A 893 -4.17 -11.76 -24.46
CA VAL A 893 -4.38 -11.61 -25.90
C VAL A 893 -3.11 -10.96 -26.49
N GLY A 894 -2.44 -11.67 -27.40
CA GLY A 894 -1.17 -11.24 -28.01
C GLY A 894 0.09 -11.70 -27.27
N GLY A 895 1.19 -10.97 -27.44
CA GLY A 895 2.51 -11.34 -26.90
C GLY A 895 2.62 -11.29 -25.36
N LYS A 896 3.74 -11.81 -24.85
CA LYS A 896 4.08 -11.77 -23.41
C LYS A 896 4.17 -10.32 -22.93
N PHE A 897 3.47 -10.00 -21.84
CA PHE A 897 3.54 -8.67 -21.23
C PHE A 897 4.89 -8.46 -20.52
N PRO A 898 5.61 -7.33 -20.76
CA PRO A 898 6.95 -7.08 -20.20
C PRO A 898 6.87 -6.62 -18.73
N ARG A 899 6.33 -7.47 -17.85
CA ARG A 899 6.12 -7.17 -16.43
C ARG A 899 7.40 -6.73 -15.73
N GLU A 900 8.51 -7.44 -15.95
CA GLU A 900 9.79 -7.16 -15.27
C GLU A 900 10.28 -5.73 -15.59
N THR A 901 10.06 -5.23 -16.81
CA THR A 901 10.35 -3.84 -17.22
C THR A 901 9.44 -2.83 -16.52
N TYR A 902 8.13 -3.08 -16.42
CA TYR A 902 7.22 -2.21 -15.65
C TYR A 902 7.55 -2.17 -14.14
N ASP A 903 7.87 -3.32 -13.56
CA ASP A 903 8.28 -3.44 -12.15
C ASP A 903 9.63 -2.71 -11.92
N ALA A 904 10.56 -2.77 -12.89
CA ALA A 904 11.83 -2.04 -12.87
C ALA A 904 11.66 -0.52 -12.95
N ILE A 905 10.88 0.01 -13.90
CA ILE A 905 10.59 1.45 -13.99
C ILE A 905 9.90 1.95 -12.70
N THR A 906 8.99 1.15 -12.14
CA THR A 906 8.33 1.47 -10.87
C THR A 906 9.32 1.55 -9.70
N LEU A 907 10.32 0.66 -9.66
CA LEU A 907 11.41 0.70 -8.69
C LEU A 907 12.28 1.96 -8.88
N ARG A 908 12.70 2.28 -10.10
CA ARG A 908 13.50 3.50 -10.39
C ARG A 908 12.75 4.77 -10.04
N ALA A 909 11.45 4.87 -10.37
CA ALA A 909 10.61 5.99 -9.98
C ALA A 909 10.48 6.14 -8.45
N THR A 910 10.43 5.02 -7.72
CA THR A 910 10.46 5.01 -6.25
C THR A 910 11.79 5.53 -5.72
N ASN A 911 12.92 5.08 -6.29
CA ASN A 911 14.26 5.48 -5.88
C ASN A 911 14.52 6.97 -6.16
N ILE A 912 14.20 7.46 -7.36
CA ILE A 912 14.31 8.89 -7.71
C ILE A 912 13.44 9.74 -6.75
N MET A 913 12.23 9.30 -6.39
CA MET A 913 11.42 9.98 -5.38
C MET A 913 12.13 10.05 -4.02
N HIS A 914 12.76 8.97 -3.56
CA HIS A 914 13.52 8.94 -2.31
C HIS A 914 14.71 9.91 -2.35
N TYR A 915 15.54 9.85 -3.40
CA TYR A 915 16.68 10.75 -3.55
C TYR A 915 16.27 12.22 -3.64
N LEU A 916 15.17 12.54 -4.33
CA LEU A 916 14.63 13.90 -4.36
C LEU A 916 14.08 14.36 -3.02
N SER A 917 13.46 13.46 -2.24
CA SER A 917 13.01 13.77 -0.89
C SER A 917 14.20 14.03 0.05
N LEU A 918 15.31 13.29 -0.13
CA LEU A 918 16.57 13.50 0.57
C LEU A 918 17.19 14.85 0.21
N VAL A 919 17.32 15.19 -1.08
CA VAL A 919 17.85 16.49 -1.54
C VAL A 919 17.04 17.65 -0.95
N SER A 920 15.71 17.54 -0.95
CA SER A 920 14.85 18.56 -0.35
C SER A 920 14.92 18.63 1.18
N TYR A 921 15.39 17.57 1.84
CA TYR A 921 15.56 17.52 3.29
C TYR A 921 16.95 18.04 3.69
N ALA A 922 18.02 17.50 3.12
CA ALA A 922 19.40 17.88 3.41
C ALA A 922 19.65 19.38 3.14
N SER A 923 19.10 19.93 2.06
CA SER A 923 19.18 21.36 1.75
C SER A 923 18.60 22.31 2.80
N GLN A 924 17.88 21.83 3.83
CA GLN A 924 17.51 22.66 4.99
C GLN A 924 18.74 23.20 5.73
N ALA A 925 19.89 22.53 5.66
CA ALA A 925 21.15 23.02 6.22
C ALA A 925 21.70 24.28 5.53
N TRP A 926 21.12 24.70 4.40
CA TRP A 926 21.48 25.94 3.68
C TRP A 926 20.50 27.09 3.93
N ALA A 927 19.35 26.85 4.57
CA ALA A 927 18.40 27.91 4.90
C ALA A 927 18.98 28.86 5.98
N SER A 928 18.74 30.17 5.84
CA SER A 928 19.27 31.22 6.73
C SER A 928 18.90 31.03 8.22
N ASN A 929 17.72 30.49 8.51
CA ASN A 929 17.27 30.17 9.87
C ASN A 929 17.89 28.89 10.49
N SER A 930 18.76 28.16 9.79
CA SER A 930 19.35 26.90 10.28
C SER A 930 20.48 27.08 11.31
N GLN A 931 20.63 28.27 11.88
CA GLN A 931 21.65 28.63 12.86
C GLN A 931 21.62 27.76 14.14
N HIS A 932 20.46 27.19 14.49
CA HIS A 932 20.30 26.26 15.62
C HIS A 932 20.76 24.81 15.32
N LEU A 933 20.90 24.41 14.06
CA LEU A 933 21.36 23.04 13.75
C LEU A 933 22.87 22.88 13.99
N PHE A 934 23.66 23.96 13.84
CA PHE A 934 25.12 23.91 13.90
C PHE A 934 25.69 25.19 14.55
N PRO A 935 25.91 25.21 15.88
CA PRO A 935 26.30 26.43 16.59
C PRO A 935 27.73 26.91 16.33
N ASN A 936 28.62 26.06 15.79
CA ASN A 936 30.06 26.32 15.71
C ASN A 936 30.56 26.81 14.33
N SER A 937 29.67 27.10 13.36
CA SER A 937 30.10 27.53 12.01
C SER A 937 30.22 29.06 11.89
N ASP A 938 31.37 29.55 11.41
CA ASP A 938 31.57 30.99 11.17
C ASP A 938 30.65 31.52 10.06
N ASN A 939 29.86 32.54 10.40
CA ASN A 939 28.69 32.98 9.63
C ASN A 939 29.06 33.72 8.32
N THR A 940 30.32 34.16 8.20
CA THR A 940 30.90 34.81 7.02
C THR A 940 31.41 33.79 6.01
N SER A 941 32.27 32.85 6.43
CA SER A 941 32.84 31.80 5.57
C SER A 941 31.73 30.91 4.97
N ARG A 942 30.76 30.52 5.80
CA ARG A 942 29.58 29.76 5.37
C ARG A 942 28.78 30.45 4.26
N ARG A 943 28.67 31.78 4.30
CA ARG A 943 27.95 32.55 3.27
C ARG A 943 28.74 32.71 1.98
N ALA A 944 30.06 32.84 2.04
CA ALA A 944 30.90 32.84 0.84
C ALA A 944 30.74 31.52 0.07
N TRP A 945 30.93 30.38 0.75
CA TRP A 945 30.80 29.06 0.14
C TRP A 945 29.39 28.78 -0.43
N ILE A 946 28.31 29.19 0.28
CA ILE A 946 26.93 29.04 -0.25
C ILE A 946 26.72 29.92 -1.50
N ASN A 947 27.28 31.13 -1.55
CA ASN A 947 27.15 32.01 -2.72
C ASN A 947 27.89 31.45 -3.95
N ASP A 948 29.09 30.91 -3.75
CA ASP A 948 29.86 30.28 -4.83
C ASP A 948 29.14 29.02 -5.34
N LEU A 949 28.60 28.21 -4.43
CA LEU A 949 27.74 27.07 -4.78
C LEU A 949 26.46 27.50 -5.51
N ALA A 950 25.82 28.60 -5.09
CA ALA A 950 24.63 29.14 -5.77
C ALA A 950 24.96 29.54 -7.21
N SER A 951 26.06 30.27 -7.42
CA SER A 951 26.54 30.65 -8.76
C SER A 951 26.83 29.43 -9.65
N LEU A 952 27.34 28.35 -9.04
CA LEU A 952 27.56 27.09 -9.73
C LEU A 952 26.23 26.41 -10.05
N VAL A 953 25.24 26.35 -9.15
CA VAL A 953 23.93 25.73 -9.43
C VAL A 953 23.12 26.50 -10.46
N ASP A 954 23.24 27.83 -10.53
CA ASP A 954 22.64 28.62 -11.61
C ASP A 954 23.21 28.25 -12.99
N SER A 955 24.46 27.77 -13.06
CA SER A 955 25.02 27.18 -14.28
C SER A 955 24.47 25.77 -14.62
N ILE A 956 23.74 25.14 -13.69
CA ILE A 956 23.11 23.81 -13.81
C ILE A 956 21.64 23.89 -14.23
N ASP A 957 20.98 25.04 -14.06
CA ASP A 957 19.56 25.23 -14.40
C ASP A 957 19.13 24.62 -15.75
N PRO A 958 19.91 24.74 -16.85
CA PRO A 958 19.59 24.08 -18.12
C PRO A 958 19.49 22.54 -18.05
N THR A 959 20.32 21.86 -17.26
CA THR A 959 20.30 20.39 -17.13
C THR A 959 19.22 19.90 -16.16
N SER A 960 18.87 20.71 -15.15
CA SER A 960 17.70 20.49 -14.30
C SER A 960 16.39 20.54 -15.10
N GLN A 961 16.30 21.51 -16.03
CA GLN A 961 15.23 21.58 -17.00
C GLN A 961 15.23 20.36 -17.94
N GLN A 962 16.40 19.90 -18.42
CA GLN A 962 16.54 18.68 -19.22
C GLN A 962 16.01 17.42 -18.50
N ILE A 963 16.34 17.21 -17.22
CA ILE A 963 15.82 16.07 -16.44
C ILE A 963 14.28 16.13 -16.32
N THR A 964 13.75 17.30 -16.02
CA THR A 964 12.28 17.53 -15.97
C THR A 964 11.63 17.23 -17.32
N SER A 965 12.24 17.67 -18.42
CA SER A 965 11.79 17.42 -19.78
C SER A 965 11.82 15.93 -20.12
N ILE A 966 12.91 15.21 -19.82
CA ILE A 966 13.01 13.76 -20.06
C ILE A 966 11.94 13.00 -19.28
N LEU A 967 11.76 13.26 -17.98
CA LEU A 967 10.68 12.64 -17.19
C LEU A 967 9.28 12.92 -17.78
N SER A 968 9.06 14.11 -18.34
CA SER A 968 7.80 14.45 -19.02
C SER A 968 7.64 13.77 -20.38
N LEU A 969 8.73 13.53 -21.12
CA LEU A 969 8.75 12.78 -22.39
C LEU A 969 8.52 11.29 -22.14
N LEU A 970 9.21 10.69 -21.17
CA LEU A 970 8.99 9.31 -20.73
C LEU A 970 7.54 9.11 -20.28
N SER A 971 6.99 10.04 -19.49
CA SER A 971 5.58 10.07 -19.12
C SER A 971 4.65 10.08 -20.34
N ALA A 972 4.93 10.94 -21.32
CA ALA A 972 4.14 11.04 -22.55
C ALA A 972 4.18 9.73 -23.33
N SER A 973 5.38 9.25 -23.70
CA SER A 973 5.61 8.04 -24.49
C SER A 973 5.07 6.78 -23.84
N VAL A 974 5.28 6.56 -22.54
CA VAL A 974 4.68 5.41 -21.83
C VAL A 974 3.15 5.49 -21.90
N ARG A 975 2.55 6.65 -21.60
CA ARG A 975 1.09 6.81 -21.54
C ARG A 975 0.41 6.63 -22.91
N THR A 976 0.93 7.25 -23.96
CA THR A 976 0.43 7.09 -25.35
C THR A 976 0.76 5.72 -25.92
N GLY A 977 1.92 5.15 -25.56
CA GLY A 977 2.54 4.04 -26.26
C GLY A 977 3.26 4.48 -27.54
N SER A 978 3.66 5.75 -27.65
CA SER A 978 4.47 6.24 -28.77
C SER A 978 5.96 5.98 -28.50
N PRO A 979 6.75 5.61 -29.52
CA PRO A 979 8.20 5.48 -29.39
C PRO A 979 8.85 6.76 -28.86
N LEU A 980 10.04 6.61 -28.27
CA LEU A 980 10.87 7.75 -27.87
C LEU A 980 11.40 8.48 -29.11
N PRO A 981 11.55 9.82 -29.06
CA PRO A 981 12.26 10.57 -30.09
C PRO A 981 13.70 10.05 -30.27
N PRO A 982 14.30 10.18 -31.46
CA PRO A 982 15.67 9.75 -31.70
C PRO A 982 16.65 10.73 -31.07
N PHE A 983 17.88 10.25 -30.83
CA PHE A 983 18.98 11.09 -30.34
C PHE A 983 18.64 11.79 -29.02
N MET A 984 17.96 11.07 -28.11
CA MET A 984 17.67 11.60 -26.78
C MET A 984 18.98 11.74 -25.98
N ASP A 985 19.51 12.97 -25.92
CA ASP A 985 20.65 13.30 -25.08
C ASP A 985 20.29 13.09 -23.60
N ILE A 986 20.83 12.01 -23.02
CA ILE A 986 20.73 11.73 -21.58
C ILE A 986 21.75 12.65 -20.87
N PRO A 987 21.34 13.42 -19.84
CA PRO A 987 22.24 14.31 -19.13
C PRO A 987 23.36 13.52 -18.46
N LYS A 988 24.61 13.84 -18.82
CA LYS A 988 25.80 13.20 -18.23
C LYS A 988 25.86 13.46 -16.71
N PRO A 989 26.35 12.52 -15.89
CA PRO A 989 26.52 12.73 -14.44
C PRO A 989 27.31 14.01 -14.16
N TYR A 990 26.73 14.91 -13.35
CA TYR A 990 27.29 16.25 -13.19
C TYR A 990 28.58 16.20 -12.36
N GLN A 991 29.70 16.63 -12.95
CA GLN A 991 31.01 16.75 -12.29
C GLN A 991 31.05 18.00 -11.40
N LEU A 992 30.21 18.00 -10.36
CA LEU A 992 29.96 19.14 -9.47
C LEU A 992 31.22 19.48 -8.68
N SER A 993 31.92 18.46 -8.17
CA SER A 993 33.24 18.61 -7.53
C SER A 993 34.24 19.31 -8.44
N ARG A 994 34.47 18.79 -9.64
CA ARG A 994 35.43 19.35 -10.61
C ARG A 994 35.15 20.80 -11.01
N ARG A 995 33.89 21.21 -11.11
CA ARG A 995 33.52 22.60 -11.41
C ARG A 995 33.65 23.51 -10.19
N LEU A 996 33.43 22.99 -8.98
CA LEU A 996 33.65 23.72 -7.73
C LEU A 996 35.15 23.90 -7.45
N GLU A 997 35.96 22.86 -7.64
CA GLU A 997 37.45 22.89 -7.62
C GLU A 997 38.03 23.87 -8.65
N ALA A 998 37.35 24.07 -9.78
CA ALA A 998 37.76 25.02 -10.81
C ALA A 998 37.38 26.48 -10.48
N LEU A 999 36.40 26.69 -9.59
CA LEU A 999 36.03 28.01 -9.07
C LEU A 999 36.94 28.42 -7.90
N ASP A 1000 37.15 27.51 -6.95
CA ASP A 1000 38.20 27.63 -5.92
C ASP A 1000 38.75 26.23 -5.57
N LYS A 1001 40.06 26.08 -5.77
CA LYS A 1001 40.80 24.85 -5.46
C LYS A 1001 40.79 24.51 -3.97
N GLY A 1002 40.67 25.53 -3.11
CA GLY A 1002 40.64 25.37 -1.66
C GLY A 1002 39.25 25.06 -1.08
N ILE A 1003 38.17 25.03 -1.88
CA ILE A 1003 36.82 24.74 -1.38
C ILE A 1003 36.68 23.29 -0.90
N LEU A 1004 37.34 22.31 -1.55
CA LEU A 1004 37.30 20.90 -1.13
C LEU A 1004 38.44 20.48 -0.18
N ASP A 1005 39.22 21.43 0.34
CA ASP A 1005 40.29 21.15 1.31
C ASP A 1005 39.77 20.47 2.58
N ALA A 1006 40.64 19.67 3.21
CA ALA A 1006 40.34 18.95 4.46
C ALA A 1006 39.79 19.86 5.59
N LYS A 1007 40.18 21.14 5.59
CA LYS A 1007 39.70 22.19 6.51
C LYS A 1007 38.18 22.41 6.51
N HIS A 1008 37.48 22.11 5.41
CA HIS A 1008 36.03 22.27 5.30
C HIS A 1008 35.25 20.96 5.55
N LEU A 1009 35.92 19.83 5.83
CA LEU A 1009 35.25 18.54 6.05
C LEU A 1009 34.34 18.50 7.29
N GLU A 1010 34.74 19.26 8.31
CA GLU A 1010 33.96 19.42 9.55
C GLU A 1010 32.75 20.35 9.33
N GLU A 1011 32.71 21.13 8.23
CA GLU A 1011 31.58 22.01 7.95
C GLU A 1011 30.30 21.25 7.56
N PRO A 1012 29.13 21.64 8.11
CA PRO A 1012 27.87 20.99 7.80
C PRO A 1012 27.41 21.27 6.35
N GLY A 1013 27.79 22.41 5.78
CA GLY A 1013 27.54 22.74 4.37
C GLY A 1013 28.17 21.70 3.44
N TYR A 1014 29.43 21.36 3.70
CA TYR A 1014 30.19 20.37 2.94
C TYR A 1014 29.58 18.96 2.99
N SER A 1015 29.15 18.51 4.16
CA SER A 1015 28.46 17.21 4.29
C SER A 1015 27.11 17.17 3.55
N THR A 1016 26.38 18.30 3.56
CA THR A 1016 25.13 18.47 2.79
C THR A 1016 25.39 18.41 1.29
N TYR A 1017 26.49 19.02 0.84
CA TYR A 1017 26.95 18.98 -0.54
C TYR A 1017 27.34 17.56 -0.99
N ALA A 1018 28.07 16.81 -0.17
CA ALA A 1018 28.39 15.40 -0.43
C ALA A 1018 27.10 14.57 -0.61
N VAL A 1019 26.09 14.80 0.24
CA VAL A 1019 24.77 14.16 0.11
C VAL A 1019 24.06 14.53 -1.20
N LEU A 1020 24.07 15.81 -1.59
CA LEU A 1020 23.53 16.24 -2.88
C LEU A 1020 24.27 15.58 -4.05
N GLN A 1021 25.59 15.47 -4.00
CA GLN A 1021 26.39 14.91 -5.08
C GLN A 1021 26.15 13.40 -5.25
N VAL A 1022 26.08 12.65 -4.15
CA VAL A 1022 25.69 11.23 -4.16
C VAL A 1022 24.27 11.08 -4.71
N ALA A 1023 23.29 11.82 -4.17
CA ALA A 1023 21.90 11.74 -4.61
C ALA A 1023 21.71 12.13 -6.09
N SER A 1024 22.41 13.16 -6.57
CA SER A 1024 22.38 13.60 -7.97
C SER A 1024 22.92 12.53 -8.92
N SER A 1025 24.06 11.91 -8.59
CA SER A 1025 24.60 10.77 -9.34
C SER A 1025 23.60 9.60 -9.39
N MET A 1026 22.97 9.27 -8.25
CA MET A 1026 21.99 8.18 -8.18
C MET A 1026 20.71 8.47 -8.98
N ILE A 1027 20.25 9.73 -9.02
CA ILE A 1027 19.13 10.17 -9.86
C ILE A 1027 19.50 10.07 -11.35
N SER A 1028 20.70 10.50 -11.75
CA SER A 1028 21.18 10.39 -13.13
C SER A 1028 21.28 8.93 -13.59
N ASP A 1029 21.77 8.03 -12.74
CA ASP A 1029 21.87 6.59 -13.03
C ASP A 1029 20.49 5.95 -13.20
N ASP A 1030 19.55 6.20 -12.27
CA ASP A 1030 18.18 5.68 -12.38
C ASP A 1030 17.43 6.29 -13.55
N LEU A 1031 17.65 7.57 -13.87
CA LEU A 1031 17.06 8.22 -15.05
C LEU A 1031 17.57 7.59 -16.34
N THR A 1032 18.89 7.35 -16.46
CA THR A 1032 19.50 6.72 -17.64
C THR A 1032 18.90 5.33 -17.87
N ARG A 1033 18.95 4.47 -16.85
CA ARG A 1033 18.40 3.11 -16.94
C ARG A 1033 16.87 3.09 -17.10
N MET A 1034 16.16 4.14 -16.66
CA MET A 1034 14.74 4.31 -16.93
C MET A 1034 14.45 4.73 -18.36
N VAL A 1035 15.32 5.52 -19.00
CA VAL A 1035 15.25 5.77 -20.45
C VAL A 1035 15.46 4.46 -21.20
N ASP A 1036 16.41 3.61 -20.77
CA ASP A 1036 16.64 2.29 -21.36
C ASP A 1036 15.42 1.36 -21.19
N ASP A 1037 14.91 1.18 -19.97
CA ASP A 1037 13.72 0.35 -19.73
C ASP A 1037 12.49 0.84 -20.53
N VAL A 1038 12.32 2.16 -20.70
CA VAL A 1038 11.22 2.74 -21.51
C VAL A 1038 11.51 2.57 -23.01
N ARG A 1039 12.75 2.69 -23.45
CA ARG A 1039 13.17 2.42 -24.84
C ARG A 1039 12.90 0.97 -25.24
N ASP A 1040 13.17 0.00 -24.36
CA ASP A 1040 12.80 -1.40 -24.56
C ASP A 1040 11.27 -1.61 -24.64
N LEU A 1041 10.49 -0.72 -24.01
CA LEU A 1041 9.04 -0.83 -23.85
C LEU A 1041 8.23 -0.15 -24.97
N VAL A 1042 8.72 0.96 -25.54
CA VAL A 1042 8.04 1.69 -26.64
C VAL A 1042 8.84 1.76 -27.95
N GLY A 1043 10.13 1.39 -27.94
CA GLY A 1043 11.06 1.60 -29.05
C GLY A 1043 11.56 3.05 -29.16
N GLU A 1044 12.53 3.26 -30.05
CA GLU A 1044 13.05 4.57 -30.45
C GLU A 1044 12.69 4.82 -31.93
N THR A 1045 12.29 6.03 -32.31
CA THR A 1045 11.99 6.35 -33.72
C THR A 1045 13.27 6.45 -34.53
N ASP A 1046 13.58 5.48 -35.38
CA ASP A 1046 14.73 5.56 -36.27
C ASP A 1046 14.38 6.37 -37.54
N PHE A 1047 15.07 7.49 -37.78
CA PHE A 1047 14.98 8.26 -39.03
C PHE A 1047 16.06 7.86 -40.07
N SER A 1048 16.94 6.90 -39.76
CA SER A 1048 17.96 6.42 -40.68
C SER A 1048 17.37 5.49 -41.74
N PHE A 1049 17.08 6.04 -42.92
CA PHE A 1049 16.62 5.25 -44.08
C PHE A 1049 17.76 4.37 -44.61
N LYS A 1050 17.84 3.12 -44.14
CA LYS A 1050 18.56 2.06 -44.85
C LYS A 1050 17.71 1.56 -46.00
N VAL A 1051 18.00 2.05 -47.22
CA VAL A 1051 17.47 1.46 -48.45
C VAL A 1051 17.96 0.03 -48.52
N SER A 1052 17.08 -0.94 -48.30
CA SER A 1052 17.35 -2.33 -48.63
C SER A 1052 17.42 -2.46 -50.15
N MET A 1053 18.62 -2.32 -50.73
CA MET A 1053 18.84 -2.82 -52.08
C MET A 1053 18.55 -4.31 -52.04
N SER A 1054 17.52 -4.72 -52.75
CA SER A 1054 17.16 -6.11 -52.93
C SER A 1054 18.35 -6.84 -53.56
N GLU A 1055 18.90 -7.84 -52.87
CA GLU A 1055 19.94 -8.74 -53.39
C GLU A 1055 19.37 -9.66 -54.48
N THR A 1056 18.97 -9.09 -55.61
CA THR A 1056 18.92 -9.82 -56.88
C THR A 1056 20.34 -9.94 -57.42
N SER A 1057 21.03 -10.95 -56.89
CA SER A 1057 22.03 -11.77 -57.59
C SER A 1057 22.89 -11.07 -58.66
N ILE A 1058 24.13 -10.74 -58.30
CA ILE A 1058 25.32 -10.90 -59.15
C ILE A 1058 26.50 -11.31 -58.23
N ASP A 1059 27.27 -12.27 -58.72
CA ASP A 1059 28.58 -12.75 -58.26
C ASP A 1059 28.74 -13.39 -56.87
N SER A 1060 28.53 -14.70 -56.90
CA SER A 1060 29.28 -15.72 -56.17
C SER A 1060 30.76 -15.41 -55.88
N SER A 1061 31.19 -15.54 -54.63
CA SER A 1061 32.09 -16.64 -54.19
C SER A 1061 32.55 -16.52 -52.74
N GLY A 1062 32.66 -17.67 -52.04
CA GLY A 1062 33.69 -17.86 -51.00
C GLY A 1062 33.37 -17.54 -49.52
N LEU A 1063 33.10 -18.61 -48.76
CA LEU A 1063 33.41 -18.81 -47.33
C LEU A 1063 32.67 -17.98 -46.23
N GLY A 1064 31.74 -18.67 -45.56
CA GLY A 1064 32.07 -19.12 -44.19
C GLY A 1064 31.45 -18.42 -42.98
N SER A 1065 30.11 -18.24 -42.91
CA SER A 1065 29.45 -17.79 -41.67
C SER A 1065 28.88 -18.95 -40.84
N GLN A 1066 29.31 -19.06 -39.57
CA GLN A 1066 28.76 -19.98 -38.58
C GLN A 1066 27.46 -19.42 -37.98
N LYS A 1067 26.37 -20.21 -37.99
CA LYS A 1067 25.06 -19.81 -37.44
C LYS A 1067 25.05 -19.84 -35.91
N GLY A 1068 24.89 -18.68 -35.26
CA GLY A 1068 24.40 -18.58 -33.88
C GLY A 1068 22.88 -18.68 -33.83
N LYS A 1069 22.33 -19.63 -33.07
CA LYS A 1069 20.89 -19.71 -32.79
C LYS A 1069 20.47 -18.65 -31.79
N ARG A 1070 19.29 -18.05 -32.00
CA ARG A 1070 18.46 -17.45 -30.95
C ARG A 1070 17.46 -18.48 -30.46
N ASP A 1071 17.26 -18.53 -29.15
CA ASP A 1071 16.04 -18.96 -28.46
C ASP A 1071 15.58 -17.79 -27.58
#